data_AF-A0AAV0B4I6-F1
#
_entry.id   AF-A0AAV0B4I6-F1
#
_cell.length_a   1.000
_cell.length_b   1.000
_cell.length_c   1.000
_cell.angle_alpha   90.00
_cell.angle_beta   90.00
_cell.angle_gamma   90.00
#
_symmetry.space_group_name_H-M   'P 1'
#
loop_
_entity.id
_entity.type
_entity.pdbx_description
1 polymer ?
#
loop_
_entity_poly.entity_id
_entity_poly.type
_entity_poly.pdbx_seq_one_letter_code
_entity_poly.pdbx_strand_id
1 'polypeptide(L)'
;MDEMKESKLKVIRGLDPSSIPEEFKNLNIRLREDSDDGSMVNDQTNYLNLLIKSLGDNSLILLSKGSVWELNSRIVIDFDNVEIATEGYPVEPELQAQIHTIGKYESTAISFQNTKNVKLSNLLIDGKMGLESDENGFIQGGGALISCGGRSCKNPIIQFCTIRNPRSWSCLHVFDFCEGARIVNNKIGPAGFPAPKGPWADGLSIACKNGLISNNQITDATDGAIVLFCAPGTLCVGNKIIAKDRNLLGGINLVDHGPYGGDYKHTRVLNNQIISTNAHIKLGIGIGPITWSPNWTEINKGGKVFDNLIGPGRFGYGIGMSGCKNFKVEGNRIADGTQFVGDMSKMPAPLNAPPMAFLRSNEVGSIEDCKIQDDFIPGRATWLIGLEDGNSKMLSYESRQINLLSTDQAIDLQRIKINLEDWGELRVIDRSSSEVLWSSGTRSSVNKLSGCDQFNRTRLGFDWNGNLTIREVESGRLIWNPMGSLDGCVEIGDGVTLTVSDVSPFLLVRRSCGSVVWASEYIFERGQLELKAGQFISVTPEQSLLTTGPPPIPPRIGVQVAPPPPIPSRPNGTTVNGNNNRLSLNCLNNRPMFIYLDPNTSNLIIHNGDRYDNPFGRVIWASELFSNFPRQVPSKSLDDDSKITKCVFQGGDGNLVTYANPNPNNDKERCAIWASGTCECEKIKIFRISDERSLSMTVEMRFLNGRGEVIKKIP
;
A
#
# COMPACT_ATOMS: atom_id res chain seq x y z
N MET A 1 -1.03 5.80 62.53
CA MET A 1 -0.11 5.06 61.63
C MET A 1 -0.57 3.62 61.68
N ASP A 2 -1.81 3.43 61.24
CA ASP A 2 -2.74 2.42 61.73
C ASP A 2 -3.07 1.40 60.64
N GLU A 3 -3.00 0.13 61.05
CA GLU A 3 -3.63 -1.05 60.46
C GLU A 3 -3.49 -1.25 58.92
N MET A 4 -2.28 -1.60 58.47
CA MET A 4 -2.16 -2.52 57.35
C MET A 4 -2.43 -3.95 57.87
N LYS A 5 -3.71 -4.32 57.97
CA LYS A 5 -4.09 -5.73 58.15
C LYS A 5 -3.60 -6.50 56.92
N GLU A 6 -2.68 -7.45 57.12
CA GLU A 6 -2.33 -8.45 56.10
C GLU A 6 -3.61 -9.15 55.65
N SER A 7 -4.11 -8.83 54.44
CA SER A 7 -5.16 -9.60 53.80
C SER A 7 -4.60 -10.98 53.48
N LYS A 8 -5.07 -12.01 54.20
CA LYS A 8 -4.68 -13.40 53.93
C LYS A 8 -5.14 -13.79 52.52
N LEU A 9 -4.20 -14.18 51.65
CA LEU A 9 -4.49 -14.77 50.35
C LEU A 9 -5.36 -16.01 50.51
N LYS A 10 -6.52 -16.04 49.85
CA LYS A 10 -7.43 -17.19 49.86
C LYS A 10 -7.09 -18.09 48.66
N VAL A 11 -6.70 -19.34 48.92
CA VAL A 11 -6.26 -20.27 47.87
C VAL A 11 -7.21 -21.45 47.78
N ILE A 12 -7.72 -21.73 46.58
CA ILE A 12 -8.43 -22.97 46.26
C ILE A 12 -7.61 -23.75 45.22
N ARG A 13 -7.49 -25.07 45.42
CA ARG A 13 -6.63 -25.96 44.64
C ARG A 13 -7.38 -27.14 44.05
N GLY A 14 -6.84 -27.70 42.97
CA GLY A 14 -7.32 -28.95 42.38
C GLY A 14 -8.77 -28.91 41.94
N LEU A 15 -9.27 -27.76 41.49
CA LEU A 15 -10.66 -27.66 41.04
C LEU A 15 -10.85 -28.44 39.75
N ASP A 16 -11.68 -29.49 39.85
CA ASP A 16 -12.10 -30.30 38.72
C ASP A 16 -13.62 -30.14 38.49
N PRO A 17 -14.08 -29.90 37.25
CA PRO A 17 -15.51 -29.86 36.92
C PRO A 17 -16.29 -31.10 37.39
N SER A 18 -15.65 -32.28 37.44
CA SER A 18 -16.29 -33.50 37.92
C SER A 18 -16.56 -33.50 39.44
N SER A 19 -15.87 -32.62 40.17
CA SER A 19 -15.96 -32.49 41.62
C SER A 19 -16.94 -31.41 42.09
N ILE A 20 -17.64 -30.74 41.17
CA ILE A 20 -18.66 -29.72 41.50
C ILE A 20 -19.74 -30.36 42.40
N PRO A 21 -20.07 -29.78 43.57
CA PRO A 21 -21.09 -30.34 44.46
C PRO A 21 -22.49 -30.35 43.81
N GLU A 22 -23.28 -31.38 44.11
CA GLU A 22 -24.58 -31.64 43.46
C GLU A 22 -25.60 -30.51 43.63
N GLU A 23 -25.48 -29.75 44.71
CA GLU A 23 -26.28 -28.54 44.98
C GLU A 23 -26.02 -27.40 43.99
N PHE A 24 -24.84 -27.34 43.37
CA PHE A 24 -24.52 -26.40 42.30
C PHE A 24 -24.88 -26.94 40.91
N LYS A 25 -24.97 -28.27 40.75
CA LYS A 25 -25.42 -28.88 39.50
C LYS A 25 -26.90 -28.65 39.22
N ASN A 26 -27.70 -28.43 40.28
CA ASN A 26 -29.15 -28.30 40.24
C ASN A 26 -29.67 -26.85 40.41
N LEU A 27 -28.79 -25.85 40.40
CA LEU A 27 -29.18 -24.45 40.64
C LEU A 27 -29.82 -23.85 39.38
N ASN A 28 -31.08 -24.20 39.12
CA ASN A 28 -31.95 -23.55 38.13
C ASN A 28 -32.24 -22.10 38.56
N ILE A 29 -31.32 -21.18 38.31
CA ILE A 29 -31.65 -19.76 38.29
C ILE A 29 -32.37 -19.50 36.98
N ARG A 30 -33.70 -19.35 37.03
CA ARG A 30 -34.54 -18.88 35.92
C ARG A 30 -33.94 -17.62 35.30
N LEU A 31 -33.18 -17.78 34.22
CA LEU A 31 -32.82 -16.71 33.31
C LEU A 31 -33.58 -16.96 32.00
N ARG A 32 -34.77 -16.35 31.91
CA ARG A 32 -35.73 -16.31 30.79
C ARG A 32 -36.63 -17.55 30.61
N GLU A 33 -37.91 -17.28 30.38
CA GLU A 33 -39.04 -18.22 30.32
C GLU A 33 -39.19 -18.99 28.98
N ASP A 34 -38.19 -19.05 28.09
CA ASP A 34 -38.41 -19.53 26.71
C ASP A 34 -37.52 -20.70 26.23
N SER A 35 -37.04 -21.60 27.09
CA SER A 35 -36.39 -22.83 26.61
C SER A 35 -36.91 -24.08 27.32
N ASP A 36 -37.75 -24.82 26.60
CA ASP A 36 -38.47 -26.02 27.01
C ASP A 36 -37.62 -27.31 26.85
N ASP A 37 -36.31 -27.22 27.07
CA ASP A 37 -35.42 -28.38 27.06
C ASP A 37 -34.90 -28.64 28.49
N GLY A 38 -35.31 -29.79 29.03
CA GLY A 38 -34.96 -30.25 30.38
C GLY A 38 -33.59 -30.92 30.44
N SER A 39 -32.55 -30.37 29.79
CA SER A 39 -31.18 -30.86 30.00
C SER A 39 -30.57 -30.23 31.26
N MET A 40 -30.27 -31.08 32.24
CA MET A 40 -29.48 -30.74 33.43
C MET A 40 -28.03 -30.48 33.00
N VAL A 41 -27.72 -29.25 32.59
CA VAL A 41 -26.33 -28.84 32.34
C VAL A 41 -25.73 -28.36 33.65
N ASN A 42 -24.72 -29.09 34.11
CA ASN A 42 -23.84 -28.70 35.19
C ASN A 42 -23.28 -27.29 34.88
N ASP A 43 -23.81 -26.23 35.51
CA ASP A 43 -23.46 -24.85 35.14
C ASP A 43 -22.11 -24.46 35.77
N GLN A 44 -21.05 -24.94 35.13
CA GLN A 44 -19.66 -24.71 35.50
C GLN A 44 -19.33 -23.21 35.53
N THR A 45 -19.94 -22.40 34.66
CA THR A 45 -19.82 -20.94 34.74
C THR A 45 -20.38 -20.40 36.05
N ASN A 46 -21.60 -20.77 36.41
CA ASN A 46 -22.21 -20.31 37.67
C ASN A 46 -21.38 -20.72 38.87
N TYR A 47 -20.85 -21.95 38.89
CA TYR A 47 -19.96 -22.41 39.95
C TYR A 47 -18.72 -21.50 40.07
N LEU A 48 -18.01 -21.22 38.97
CA LEU A 48 -16.84 -20.34 38.99
C LEU A 48 -17.19 -18.91 39.41
N ASN A 49 -18.30 -18.34 38.91
CA ASN A 49 -18.75 -17.00 39.28
C ASN A 49 -19.12 -16.90 40.77
N LEU A 50 -19.83 -17.90 41.31
CA LEU A 50 -20.15 -17.98 42.74
C LEU A 50 -18.89 -18.15 43.58
N LEU A 51 -17.93 -18.96 43.11
CA LEU A 51 -16.65 -19.15 43.78
C LEU A 51 -15.87 -17.84 43.87
N ILE A 52 -15.71 -17.14 42.75
CA ILE A 52 -15.08 -15.82 42.68
C ILE A 52 -15.77 -14.86 43.64
N LYS A 53 -17.11 -14.81 43.62
CA LYS A 53 -17.91 -13.95 44.51
C LYS A 53 -17.74 -14.30 45.99
N SER A 54 -17.65 -15.58 46.33
CA SER A 54 -17.48 -16.05 47.71
C SER A 54 -16.08 -15.76 48.26
N LEU A 55 -15.07 -15.87 47.40
CA LEU A 55 -13.68 -15.59 47.76
C LEU A 55 -13.41 -14.09 47.83
N GLY A 56 -13.94 -13.31 46.89
CA GLY A 56 -13.71 -11.88 46.78
C GLY A 56 -12.25 -11.53 46.50
N ASP A 57 -11.82 -10.35 47.00
CA ASP A 57 -10.45 -9.86 46.81
C ASP A 57 -9.39 -10.80 47.39
N ASN A 58 -8.19 -10.73 46.82
CA ASN A 58 -7.01 -11.50 47.27
C ASN A 58 -7.25 -13.01 47.20
N SER A 59 -7.68 -13.49 46.04
CA SER A 59 -8.01 -14.90 45.82
C SER A 59 -7.20 -15.53 44.69
N LEU A 60 -6.82 -16.78 44.89
CA LEU A 60 -6.12 -17.62 43.93
C LEU A 60 -6.94 -18.88 43.68
N ILE A 61 -7.37 -19.06 42.44
CA ILE A 61 -8.17 -20.18 41.96
C ILE A 61 -7.29 -21.03 41.06
N LEU A 62 -6.92 -22.22 41.53
CA LEU A 62 -6.13 -23.19 40.78
C LEU A 62 -7.00 -24.32 40.24
N LEU A 63 -7.14 -24.33 38.92
CA LEU A 63 -7.87 -25.34 38.15
C LEU A 63 -6.98 -26.58 37.92
N SER A 64 -7.55 -27.78 38.00
CA SER A 64 -6.81 -29.02 37.76
C SER A 64 -6.21 -29.06 36.36
N LYS A 65 -5.00 -29.62 36.24
CA LYS A 65 -4.31 -29.78 34.94
C LYS A 65 -5.19 -30.55 33.96
N GLY A 66 -5.30 -30.05 32.74
CA GLY A 66 -6.11 -30.66 31.68
C GLY A 66 -7.63 -30.66 31.91
N SER A 67 -8.13 -30.07 33.00
CA SER A 67 -9.57 -29.93 33.24
C SER A 67 -10.24 -29.12 32.13
N VAL A 68 -11.49 -29.45 31.78
CA VAL A 68 -12.25 -28.79 30.71
C VAL A 68 -13.46 -28.10 31.28
N TRP A 69 -13.49 -26.78 31.16
CA TRP A 69 -14.52 -25.88 31.68
C TRP A 69 -15.39 -25.36 30.53
N GLU A 70 -16.58 -25.91 30.36
CA GLU A 70 -17.54 -25.54 29.33
C GLU A 70 -18.46 -24.43 29.83
N LEU A 71 -18.34 -23.26 29.22
CA LEU A 71 -19.00 -22.03 29.65
C LEU A 71 -20.26 -21.74 28.82
N ASN A 72 -21.42 -21.73 29.48
CA ASN A 72 -22.70 -21.29 28.89
C ASN A 72 -22.91 -19.78 28.97
N SER A 73 -22.16 -19.11 29.86
CA SER A 73 -22.08 -17.65 29.97
C SER A 73 -20.66 -17.23 30.36
N ARG A 74 -20.37 -15.92 30.32
CA ARG A 74 -19.05 -15.39 30.71
C ARG A 74 -18.73 -15.53 32.20
N ILE A 75 -17.45 -15.80 32.51
CA ILE A 75 -16.87 -15.62 33.84
C ILE A 75 -16.67 -14.11 34.09
N VAL A 76 -17.12 -13.61 35.24
CA VAL A 76 -16.99 -12.20 35.63
C VAL A 76 -16.13 -12.10 36.89
N ILE A 77 -15.05 -11.31 36.80
CA ILE A 77 -14.17 -11.02 37.94
C ILE A 77 -14.32 -9.53 38.29
N ASP A 78 -15.05 -9.26 39.37
CA ASP A 78 -15.34 -7.91 39.89
C ASP A 78 -14.52 -7.55 41.15
N PHE A 79 -13.46 -8.31 41.42
CA PHE A 79 -12.63 -8.19 42.63
C PHE A 79 -11.16 -7.94 42.30
N ASP A 80 -10.45 -7.28 43.22
CA ASP A 80 -9.05 -6.94 43.09
C ASP A 80 -8.15 -8.10 43.55
N ASN A 81 -6.97 -8.24 42.96
CA ASN A 81 -5.96 -9.25 43.30
C ASN A 81 -6.50 -10.69 43.18
N VAL A 82 -7.31 -10.95 42.15
CA VAL A 82 -7.78 -12.30 41.81
C VAL A 82 -6.85 -12.92 40.77
N GLU A 83 -6.42 -14.15 41.01
CA GLU A 83 -5.72 -14.97 40.02
C GLU A 83 -6.53 -16.23 39.69
N ILE A 84 -6.75 -16.48 38.39
CA ILE A 84 -7.21 -17.77 37.88
C ILE A 84 -6.04 -18.40 37.11
N ALA A 85 -5.66 -19.61 37.50
CA ALA A 85 -4.56 -20.31 36.87
C ALA A 85 -4.75 -21.83 36.86
N THR A 86 -3.96 -22.51 36.05
CA THR A 86 -3.84 -23.97 36.13
C THR A 86 -2.89 -24.35 37.27
N GLU A 87 -3.27 -25.38 38.04
CA GLU A 87 -2.45 -25.92 39.12
C GLU A 87 -1.07 -26.35 38.62
N GLY A 88 -0.03 -25.86 39.30
CA GLY A 88 1.36 -26.12 38.94
C GLY A 88 1.89 -25.33 37.74
N TYR A 89 1.10 -24.40 37.17
CA TYR A 89 1.52 -23.47 36.12
C TYR A 89 2.22 -24.14 34.92
N PRO A 90 1.63 -25.17 34.29
CA PRO A 90 2.24 -25.83 33.14
C PRO A 90 2.36 -24.88 31.95
N VAL A 91 3.47 -24.99 31.20
CA VAL A 91 3.70 -24.20 29.98
C VAL A 91 3.22 -24.96 28.73
N GLU A 92 3.04 -26.26 28.86
CA GLU A 92 2.53 -27.18 27.85
C GLU A 92 1.00 -27.01 27.71
N PRO A 93 0.49 -26.57 26.54
CA PRO A 93 -0.94 -26.30 26.33
C PRO A 93 -1.87 -27.46 26.69
N GLU A 94 -1.45 -28.70 26.47
CA GLU A 94 -2.19 -29.93 26.77
C GLU A 94 -2.39 -30.18 28.27
N LEU A 95 -1.56 -29.57 29.12
CA LEU A 95 -1.67 -29.65 30.58
C LEU A 95 -2.44 -28.45 31.16
N GLN A 96 -2.69 -27.41 30.37
CA GLN A 96 -3.45 -26.25 30.81
C GLN A 96 -4.91 -26.63 31.06
N ALA A 97 -5.50 -26.10 32.13
CA ALA A 97 -6.94 -26.09 32.27
C ALA A 97 -7.54 -25.31 31.10
N GLN A 98 -8.58 -25.88 30.51
CA GLN A 98 -9.20 -25.41 29.29
C GLN A 98 -10.53 -24.74 29.61
N ILE A 99 -10.77 -23.57 29.05
CA ILE A 99 -11.99 -22.79 29.20
C ILE A 99 -12.60 -22.64 27.80
N HIS A 100 -13.77 -23.24 27.58
CA HIS A 100 -14.42 -23.31 26.27
C HIS A 100 -15.73 -22.51 26.30
N THR A 101 -15.90 -21.55 25.39
CA THR A 101 -17.16 -20.79 25.28
C THR A 101 -18.15 -21.54 24.39
N ILE A 102 -19.13 -22.21 24.99
CA ILE A 102 -20.14 -23.02 24.29
C ILE A 102 -21.53 -22.36 24.27
N GLY A 103 -21.77 -21.33 25.09
CA GLY A 103 -23.05 -20.64 25.13
C GLY A 103 -23.42 -20.04 23.77
N LYS A 104 -24.61 -20.34 23.24
CA LYS A 104 -25.04 -19.98 21.87
C LYS A 104 -24.82 -18.50 21.48
N TYR A 105 -24.99 -17.58 22.42
CA TYR A 105 -24.84 -16.14 22.20
C TYR A 105 -23.68 -15.52 22.97
N GLU A 106 -22.81 -16.34 23.55
CA GLU A 106 -21.67 -15.88 24.34
C GLU A 106 -20.42 -15.81 23.46
N SER A 107 -19.80 -14.63 23.42
CA SER A 107 -18.56 -14.38 22.69
C SER A 107 -17.37 -14.20 23.62
N THR A 108 -17.63 -13.86 24.89
CA THR A 108 -16.62 -13.57 25.90
C THR A 108 -16.57 -14.72 26.90
N ALA A 109 -15.41 -15.36 27.03
CA ALA A 109 -15.17 -16.37 28.06
C ALA A 109 -14.98 -15.73 29.43
N ILE A 110 -14.14 -14.68 29.50
CA ILE A 110 -13.72 -14.06 30.76
C ILE A 110 -13.78 -12.54 30.61
N SER A 111 -14.44 -11.89 31.57
CA SER A 111 -14.58 -10.44 31.65
C SER A 111 -14.13 -9.92 33.01
N PHE A 112 -13.30 -8.88 33.03
CA PHE A 112 -12.91 -8.20 34.26
C PHE A 112 -12.63 -6.73 34.02
N GLN A 113 -13.55 -5.88 34.47
CA GLN A 113 -13.52 -4.45 34.21
C GLN A 113 -13.34 -3.68 35.52
N ASN A 114 -12.59 -2.58 35.46
CA ASN A 114 -12.39 -1.68 36.60
C ASN A 114 -11.76 -2.34 37.86
N THR A 115 -11.05 -3.44 37.68
CA THR A 115 -10.35 -4.18 38.74
C THR A 115 -8.83 -3.96 38.72
N LYS A 116 -8.15 -4.27 39.82
CA LYS A 116 -6.71 -4.12 39.99
C LYS A 116 -6.03 -5.46 40.16
N ASN A 117 -4.88 -5.63 39.51
CA ASN A 117 -3.98 -6.77 39.66
C ASN A 117 -4.65 -8.13 39.41
N VAL A 118 -5.71 -8.18 38.58
CA VAL A 118 -6.31 -9.45 38.15
C VAL A 118 -5.35 -10.17 37.21
N LYS A 119 -5.18 -11.47 37.41
CA LYS A 119 -4.22 -12.31 36.70
C LYS A 119 -4.85 -13.56 36.12
N LEU A 120 -4.61 -13.79 34.84
CA LEU A 120 -4.89 -15.06 34.15
C LEU A 120 -3.54 -15.70 33.79
N SER A 121 -3.30 -16.92 34.27
CA SER A 121 -2.01 -17.61 34.06
C SER A 121 -2.19 -19.04 33.57
N ASN A 122 -1.46 -19.42 32.52
CA ASN A 122 -1.31 -20.83 32.13
C ASN A 122 -2.65 -21.51 31.82
N LEU A 123 -3.57 -20.80 31.14
CA LEU A 123 -4.89 -21.31 30.74
C LEU A 123 -4.95 -21.49 29.22
N LEU A 124 -5.71 -22.48 28.76
CA LEU A 124 -6.17 -22.54 27.38
C LEU A 124 -7.58 -21.98 27.33
N ILE A 125 -7.81 -20.91 26.57
CA ILE A 125 -9.09 -20.24 26.42
C ILE A 125 -9.49 -20.30 24.95
N ASP A 126 -10.58 -21.01 24.66
CA ASP A 126 -11.02 -21.34 23.31
C ASP A 126 -12.45 -20.88 23.10
N GLY A 127 -12.65 -19.96 22.16
CA GLY A 127 -14.00 -19.53 21.79
C GLY A 127 -14.74 -20.57 20.95
N LYS A 128 -14.11 -21.66 20.51
CA LYS A 128 -14.74 -22.73 19.71
C LYS A 128 -15.33 -22.25 18.37
N MET A 129 -14.91 -21.09 17.86
CA MET A 129 -15.27 -20.66 16.51
C MET A 129 -14.69 -21.63 15.47
N GLY A 130 -15.54 -22.34 14.74
CA GLY A 130 -15.13 -23.16 13.58
C GLY A 130 -14.94 -24.65 13.82
N LEU A 131 -15.61 -25.26 14.81
CA LEU A 131 -15.81 -26.72 14.82
C LEU A 131 -17.15 -27.06 14.12
N GLU A 132 -17.07 -27.35 12.82
CA GLU A 132 -17.91 -28.22 11.96
C GLU A 132 -19.46 -28.31 12.09
N SER A 133 -20.12 -27.57 12.96
CA SER A 133 -21.60 -27.50 13.04
C SER A 133 -22.02 -26.09 13.43
N ASP A 134 -22.94 -25.50 12.66
CA ASP A 134 -23.37 -24.08 12.61
C ASP A 134 -23.82 -23.41 13.95
N GLU A 135 -23.63 -24.02 15.11
CA GLU A 135 -24.10 -23.49 16.40
C GLU A 135 -23.13 -22.51 17.08
N ASN A 136 -21.82 -22.64 16.83
CA ASN A 136 -20.76 -21.81 17.46
C ASN A 136 -20.04 -20.88 16.46
N GLY A 137 -20.81 -20.28 15.54
CA GLY A 137 -20.33 -19.32 14.55
C GLY A 137 -19.92 -17.96 15.12
N PHE A 138 -19.54 -17.05 14.22
CA PHE A 138 -19.22 -15.66 14.56
C PHE A 138 -20.46 -14.91 15.03
N ILE A 139 -20.31 -14.16 16.12
CA ILE A 139 -21.33 -13.35 16.76
C ILE A 139 -21.09 -11.89 16.37
N GLN A 140 -21.94 -11.40 15.46
CA GLN A 140 -21.97 -9.99 15.06
C GLN A 140 -22.25 -9.11 16.28
N GLY A 141 -21.39 -8.13 16.53
CA GLY A 141 -21.51 -7.22 17.68
C GLY A 141 -21.15 -7.86 19.03
N GLY A 142 -20.59 -9.08 19.04
CA GLY A 142 -20.04 -9.71 20.24
C GLY A 142 -18.81 -8.98 20.81
N GLY A 143 -18.42 -9.35 22.03
CA GLY A 143 -17.20 -8.89 22.67
C GLY A 143 -15.98 -9.74 22.29
N ALA A 144 -14.80 -9.31 22.70
CA ALA A 144 -13.59 -10.13 22.62
C ALA A 144 -13.70 -11.38 23.51
N LEU A 145 -12.94 -12.44 23.18
CA LEU A 145 -12.95 -13.69 23.95
C LEU A 145 -12.47 -13.48 25.40
N ILE A 146 -11.44 -12.65 25.58
CA ILE A 146 -11.08 -12.09 26.87
C ILE A 146 -11.27 -10.58 26.81
N SER A 147 -12.04 -10.05 27.76
CA SER A 147 -12.43 -8.64 27.83
C SER A 147 -12.00 -8.04 29.17
N CYS A 148 -11.06 -7.10 29.18
CA CYS A 148 -10.65 -6.44 30.43
C CYS A 148 -10.29 -4.98 30.24
N GLY A 149 -10.17 -4.22 31.32
CA GLY A 149 -9.80 -2.79 31.25
C GLY A 149 -10.85 -1.87 31.87
N GLY A 150 -10.96 -0.65 31.36
CA GLY A 150 -11.80 0.39 31.94
C GLY A 150 -11.06 1.34 32.87
N ARG A 151 -11.74 2.43 33.25
CA ARG A 151 -11.15 3.63 33.88
C ARG A 151 -10.44 3.38 35.20
N SER A 152 -10.93 2.42 35.98
CA SER A 152 -10.33 2.07 37.28
C SER A 152 -9.40 0.86 37.20
N CYS A 153 -9.26 0.25 36.01
CA CYS A 153 -8.46 -0.95 35.85
C CYS A 153 -6.96 -0.66 35.93
N LYS A 154 -6.25 -1.41 36.78
CA LYS A 154 -4.80 -1.28 36.98
C LYS A 154 -4.10 -2.64 36.93
N ASN A 155 -3.01 -2.70 36.19
CA ASN A 155 -2.11 -3.84 36.11
C ASN A 155 -2.77 -5.20 35.84
N PRO A 156 -3.71 -5.34 34.88
CA PRO A 156 -4.20 -6.66 34.50
C PRO A 156 -3.05 -7.49 33.90
N ILE A 157 -2.93 -8.76 34.27
CA ILE A 157 -1.87 -9.66 33.79
C ILE A 157 -2.48 -10.86 33.07
N ILE A 158 -2.10 -11.07 31.81
CA ILE A 158 -2.44 -12.26 31.04
C ILE A 158 -1.13 -12.89 30.58
N GLN A 159 -0.80 -14.07 31.10
CA GLN A 159 0.51 -14.67 30.88
C GLN A 159 0.49 -16.18 30.64
N PHE A 160 1.36 -16.64 29.75
CA PHE A 160 1.52 -18.06 29.43
C PHE A 160 0.22 -18.77 29.01
N CYS A 161 -0.77 -18.03 28.51
CA CYS A 161 -2.03 -18.59 28.06
C CYS A 161 -1.99 -18.97 26.58
N THR A 162 -2.84 -19.93 26.21
CA THR A 162 -3.20 -20.22 24.81
C THR A 162 -4.59 -19.65 24.56
N ILE A 163 -4.75 -18.67 23.65
CA ILE A 163 -6.02 -17.94 23.44
C ILE A 163 -6.39 -18.03 21.96
N ARG A 164 -7.52 -18.64 21.60
CA ARG A 164 -7.83 -18.93 20.19
C ARG A 164 -9.31 -19.00 19.86
N ASN A 165 -9.59 -18.96 18.55
CA ASN A 165 -10.91 -19.15 17.94
C ASN A 165 -11.99 -18.25 18.58
N PRO A 166 -11.76 -16.92 18.68
CA PRO A 166 -12.73 -16.02 19.27
C PRO A 166 -13.99 -16.03 18.41
N ARG A 167 -15.17 -15.97 19.04
CA ARG A 167 -16.45 -15.93 18.31
C ARG A 167 -16.83 -14.51 17.87
N SER A 168 -15.91 -13.55 17.96
CA SER A 168 -16.12 -12.19 17.52
C SER A 168 -14.79 -11.56 17.11
N TRP A 169 -14.69 -10.24 17.17
CA TRP A 169 -13.65 -9.43 16.54
C TRP A 169 -12.27 -9.46 17.21
N SER A 170 -12.05 -10.11 18.37
CA SER A 170 -10.72 -10.20 18.99
C SER A 170 -10.56 -11.38 19.95
N CYS A 171 -9.36 -11.98 20.00
CA CYS A 171 -8.97 -12.96 21.02
C CYS A 171 -8.83 -12.31 22.41
N LEU A 172 -8.21 -11.14 22.49
CA LEU A 172 -7.96 -10.43 23.74
C LEU A 172 -8.07 -8.93 23.50
N HIS A 173 -8.96 -8.27 24.23
CA HIS A 173 -9.08 -6.84 24.22
C HIS A 173 -8.89 -6.25 25.63
N VAL A 174 -7.95 -5.31 25.75
CA VAL A 174 -7.78 -4.46 26.94
C VAL A 174 -8.35 -3.05 26.64
N PHE A 175 -9.56 -2.78 27.12
CA PHE A 175 -10.37 -1.59 26.82
C PHE A 175 -9.81 -0.32 27.46
N ASP A 176 -10.27 0.79 26.92
CA ASP A 176 -9.86 2.16 27.18
C ASP A 176 -9.69 2.50 28.67
N PHE A 177 -8.80 3.45 28.94
CA PHE A 177 -8.56 4.04 30.27
C PHE A 177 -7.93 3.10 31.30
N CYS A 178 -7.53 1.90 30.90
CA CYS A 178 -6.65 1.01 31.66
C CYS A 178 -5.24 1.60 31.85
N GLU A 179 -4.53 1.17 32.89
CA GLU A 179 -3.09 1.39 33.03
C GLU A 179 -2.32 0.13 33.48
N GLY A 180 -1.13 -0.08 32.93
CA GLY A 180 -0.17 -1.07 33.42
C GLY A 180 -0.40 -2.51 32.97
N ALA A 181 -1.26 -2.75 31.97
CA ALA A 181 -1.55 -4.10 31.48
C ALA A 181 -0.30 -4.86 31.04
N ARG A 182 -0.20 -6.15 31.37
CA ARG A 182 0.91 -7.03 30.99
C ARG A 182 0.37 -8.25 30.25
N ILE A 183 0.63 -8.32 28.95
CA ILE A 183 0.28 -9.46 28.09
C ILE A 183 1.59 -10.11 27.65
N VAL A 184 1.97 -11.21 28.30
CA VAL A 184 3.33 -11.77 28.16
C VAL A 184 3.37 -13.28 27.93
N ASN A 185 4.26 -13.73 27.03
CA ASN A 185 4.52 -15.15 26.77
C ASN A 185 3.26 -15.97 26.37
N ASN A 186 2.28 -15.36 25.72
CA ASN A 186 1.06 -16.05 25.29
C ASN A 186 1.21 -16.63 23.87
N LYS A 187 0.43 -17.67 23.58
CA LYS A 187 0.15 -18.15 22.22
C LYS A 187 -1.26 -17.71 21.84
N ILE A 188 -1.39 -16.92 20.79
CA ILE A 188 -2.65 -16.30 20.40
C ILE A 188 -2.99 -16.67 18.95
N GLY A 189 -4.24 -17.06 18.73
CA GLY A 189 -4.80 -17.38 17.43
C GLY A 189 -4.97 -18.88 17.16
N PRO A 190 -5.64 -19.24 16.06
CA PRO A 190 -6.09 -18.33 15.00
C PRO A 190 -7.28 -17.45 15.42
N ALA A 191 -7.47 -16.31 14.75
CA ALA A 191 -8.54 -15.35 15.02
C ALA A 191 -9.21 -14.89 13.73
N GLY A 192 -10.54 -14.93 13.68
CA GLY A 192 -11.35 -14.46 12.54
C GLY A 192 -11.31 -15.40 11.33
N PHE A 193 -12.12 -15.11 10.31
CA PHE A 193 -12.12 -15.85 9.05
C PHE A 193 -11.10 -15.27 8.06
N PRO A 194 -10.53 -16.10 7.16
CA PRO A 194 -9.57 -15.63 6.17
C PRO A 194 -10.12 -14.47 5.32
N ALA A 195 -9.25 -13.48 5.03
CA ALA A 195 -9.55 -12.47 4.03
C ALA A 195 -9.74 -13.10 2.63
N PRO A 196 -10.52 -12.49 1.73
CA PRO A 196 -11.14 -11.16 1.83
C PRO A 196 -12.57 -11.15 2.40
N LYS A 197 -13.16 -12.30 2.72
CA LYS A 197 -14.60 -12.38 3.01
C LYS A 197 -14.98 -11.98 4.43
N GLY A 198 -14.03 -12.07 5.38
CA GLY A 198 -14.30 -11.81 6.79
C GLY A 198 -15.41 -12.71 7.35
N PRO A 199 -15.97 -12.38 8.52
CA PRO A 199 -15.52 -11.30 9.40
C PRO A 199 -14.10 -11.55 9.93
N TRP A 200 -13.33 -10.46 10.03
CA TRP A 200 -11.95 -10.50 10.51
C TRP A 200 -11.90 -10.36 12.03
N ALA A 201 -10.79 -10.80 12.63
CA ALA A 201 -10.58 -10.59 14.06
C ALA A 201 -9.11 -10.34 14.38
N ASP A 202 -8.92 -9.52 15.41
CA ASP A 202 -7.63 -9.23 15.99
C ASP A 202 -7.11 -10.41 16.81
N GLY A 203 -5.78 -10.56 16.85
CA GLY A 203 -5.14 -11.40 17.86
C GLY A 203 -5.19 -10.72 19.23
N LEU A 204 -4.72 -9.48 19.30
CA LEU A 204 -4.62 -8.70 20.53
C LEU A 204 -4.90 -7.24 20.25
N SER A 205 -5.76 -6.64 21.06
CA SER A 205 -6.13 -5.22 21.00
C SER A 205 -5.87 -4.58 22.37
N ILE A 206 -5.21 -3.42 22.42
CA ILE A 206 -4.93 -2.73 23.69
C ILE A 206 -5.11 -1.21 23.58
N ALA A 207 -5.91 -0.66 24.49
CA ALA A 207 -6.14 0.76 24.71
C ALA A 207 -5.72 1.17 26.14
N CYS A 208 -4.62 0.60 26.64
CA CYS A 208 -4.13 0.75 28.01
C CYS A 208 -2.82 1.54 28.04
N LYS A 209 -2.68 2.50 28.97
CA LYS A 209 -1.43 3.25 29.16
C LYS A 209 -0.38 2.42 29.86
N ASN A 210 0.90 2.72 29.62
CA ASN A 210 2.03 2.14 30.35
C ASN A 210 2.02 0.61 30.37
N GLY A 211 1.48 -0.02 29.32
CA GLY A 211 1.38 -1.47 29.21
C GLY A 211 2.68 -2.14 28.74
N LEU A 212 2.70 -3.46 28.83
CA LEU A 212 3.75 -4.33 28.30
C LEU A 212 3.10 -5.47 27.49
N ILE A 213 3.44 -5.54 26.21
CA ILE A 213 3.13 -6.66 25.32
C ILE A 213 4.44 -7.30 24.93
N SER A 214 4.75 -8.48 25.46
CA SER A 214 6.08 -9.06 25.22
C SER A 214 6.10 -10.56 25.03
N ASN A 215 6.93 -10.99 24.07
CA ASN A 215 7.21 -12.40 23.80
C ASN A 215 5.95 -13.24 23.53
N ASN A 216 4.91 -12.61 22.98
CA ASN A 216 3.73 -13.35 22.52
C ASN A 216 3.99 -13.89 21.11
N GLN A 217 3.47 -15.08 20.83
CA GLN A 217 3.35 -15.61 19.49
C GLN A 217 1.91 -15.47 19.01
N ILE A 218 1.68 -14.69 17.96
CA ILE A 218 0.38 -14.52 17.32
C ILE A 218 0.42 -15.25 15.99
N THR A 219 -0.50 -16.17 15.74
CA THR A 219 -0.55 -16.96 14.51
C THR A 219 -1.95 -16.90 13.91
N ASP A 220 -2.05 -16.57 12.62
CA ASP A 220 -3.30 -16.57 11.86
C ASP A 220 -4.42 -15.71 12.46
N ALA A 221 -4.07 -14.51 12.94
CA ALA A 221 -5.02 -13.40 13.03
C ALA A 221 -5.36 -12.90 11.62
N THR A 222 -6.57 -12.36 11.44
CA THR A 222 -7.01 -11.93 10.10
C THR A 222 -7.26 -10.44 9.98
N ASP A 223 -7.42 -9.72 11.10
CA ASP A 223 -7.46 -8.25 11.13
C ASP A 223 -6.08 -7.69 11.52
N GLY A 224 -5.93 -7.17 12.75
CA GLY A 224 -4.63 -6.83 13.35
C GLY A 224 -4.09 -7.95 14.23
N ALA A 225 -2.85 -8.40 14.02
CA ALA A 225 -2.24 -9.35 14.96
C ALA A 225 -2.01 -8.69 16.34
N ILE A 226 -1.56 -7.43 16.35
CA ILE A 226 -1.53 -6.56 17.53
C ILE A 226 -2.02 -5.16 17.14
N VAL A 227 -3.07 -4.67 17.77
CA VAL A 227 -3.61 -3.31 17.58
C VAL A 227 -3.37 -2.47 18.84
N LEU A 228 -2.66 -1.35 18.67
CA LEU A 228 -2.39 -0.39 19.72
C LEU A 228 -3.34 0.80 19.55
N PHE A 229 -4.44 0.82 20.30
CA PHE A 229 -5.40 1.93 20.31
C PHE A 229 -4.84 3.11 21.12
N CYS A 230 -4.00 3.95 20.49
CA CYS A 230 -3.37 5.11 21.11
C CYS A 230 -2.81 4.82 22.51
N ALA A 231 -1.93 3.84 22.68
CA ALA A 231 -1.54 3.36 24.01
C ALA A 231 -0.26 4.05 24.55
N PRO A 232 -0.30 5.29 25.11
CA PRO A 232 0.91 6.03 25.48
C PRO A 232 1.67 5.30 26.59
N GLY A 233 3.00 5.34 26.48
CA GLY A 233 3.92 4.66 27.41
C GLY A 233 4.02 3.14 27.22
N THR A 234 3.15 2.52 26.41
CA THR A 234 3.12 1.06 26.22
C THR A 234 4.33 0.56 25.43
N LEU A 235 4.89 -0.55 25.88
CA LEU A 235 6.02 -1.24 25.25
C LEU A 235 5.53 -2.54 24.58
N CYS A 236 5.64 -2.64 23.26
CA CYS A 236 5.37 -3.82 22.47
C CYS A 236 6.70 -4.39 21.94
N VAL A 237 7.19 -5.49 22.52
CA VAL A 237 8.56 -5.96 22.32
C VAL A 237 8.73 -7.47 22.22
N GLY A 238 9.54 -7.94 21.27
CA GLY A 238 9.92 -9.35 21.18
C GLY A 238 8.79 -10.29 20.76
N ASN A 239 7.69 -9.76 20.21
CA ASN A 239 6.57 -10.58 19.77
C ASN A 239 6.87 -11.20 18.39
N LYS A 240 6.31 -12.39 18.15
CA LYS A 240 6.40 -13.10 16.88
C LYS A 240 5.01 -13.21 16.25
N ILE A 241 4.83 -12.60 15.09
CA ILE A 241 3.60 -12.63 14.31
C ILE A 241 3.81 -13.54 13.11
N ILE A 242 2.88 -14.47 12.87
CA ILE A 242 2.97 -15.45 11.80
C ILE A 242 1.64 -15.48 11.03
N ALA A 243 1.66 -15.02 9.79
CA ALA A 243 0.60 -15.33 8.83
C ALA A 243 0.95 -16.66 8.15
N LYS A 244 0.30 -17.73 8.59
CA LYS A 244 0.59 -19.09 8.15
C LYS A 244 -0.41 -19.53 7.10
N ASP A 245 -1.66 -19.70 7.51
CA ASP A 245 -2.73 -20.27 6.70
C ASP A 245 -3.84 -19.24 6.40
N ARG A 246 -3.77 -18.04 7.01
CA ARG A 246 -4.75 -16.96 6.81
C ARG A 246 -4.08 -15.63 6.50
N ASN A 247 -4.61 -14.92 5.50
CA ASN A 247 -4.15 -13.58 5.15
C ASN A 247 -4.44 -12.61 6.30
N LEU A 248 -3.47 -11.73 6.58
CA LEU A 248 -3.49 -10.77 7.67
C LEU A 248 -3.55 -9.35 7.11
N LEU A 249 -4.49 -8.52 7.57
CA LEU A 249 -4.56 -7.12 7.15
C LEU A 249 -3.38 -6.31 7.73
N GLY A 250 -3.13 -6.42 9.03
CA GLY A 250 -2.07 -5.68 9.73
C GLY A 250 -1.29 -6.52 10.74
N GLY A 251 0.03 -6.45 10.73
CA GLY A 251 0.87 -7.06 11.77
C GLY A 251 0.76 -6.29 13.10
N ILE A 252 1.36 -5.11 13.17
CA ILE A 252 1.27 -4.21 14.32
C ILE A 252 0.71 -2.86 13.86
N ASN A 253 -0.42 -2.45 14.44
CA ASN A 253 -1.13 -1.26 13.99
C ASN A 253 -1.06 -0.14 15.04
N LEU A 254 -0.58 1.04 14.61
CA LEU A 254 -0.57 2.32 15.34
C LEU A 254 -1.44 3.33 14.57
N VAL A 255 -2.62 2.90 14.16
CA VAL A 255 -3.47 3.57 13.17
C VAL A 255 -4.68 4.24 13.82
N ASP A 256 -5.16 3.74 14.95
CA ASP A 256 -6.33 4.30 15.61
C ASP A 256 -6.02 5.64 16.30
N HIS A 257 -6.96 6.58 16.23
CA HIS A 257 -6.89 7.89 16.89
C HIS A 257 -7.54 7.90 18.29
N GLY A 258 -8.50 7.03 18.53
CA GLY A 258 -9.10 6.82 19.85
C GLY A 258 -8.31 5.84 20.71
N PRO A 259 -8.50 5.85 22.05
CA PRO A 259 -9.32 6.80 22.82
C PRO A 259 -8.53 8.04 23.31
N TYR A 260 -7.22 8.13 23.04
CA TYR A 260 -6.35 9.17 23.60
C TYR A 260 -5.95 10.27 22.59
N GLY A 261 -6.78 10.53 21.58
CA GLY A 261 -6.59 11.65 20.64
C GLY A 261 -5.29 11.57 19.85
N GLY A 262 -4.96 10.38 19.37
CA GLY A 262 -3.77 10.09 18.58
C GLY A 262 -2.49 10.03 19.41
N ASP A 263 -2.53 10.01 20.74
CA ASP A 263 -1.33 10.06 21.57
C ASP A 263 -0.63 8.70 21.70
N TYR A 264 0.52 8.57 21.04
CA TYR A 264 1.46 7.46 21.13
C TYR A 264 2.76 7.87 21.84
N LYS A 265 2.78 8.99 22.57
CA LYS A 265 3.97 9.42 23.32
C LYS A 265 4.50 8.29 24.19
N HIS A 266 5.79 8.01 24.03
CA HIS A 266 6.51 6.95 24.74
C HIS A 266 6.01 5.52 24.43
N THR A 267 5.03 5.34 23.54
CA THR A 267 4.72 4.04 22.95
C THR A 267 5.92 3.58 22.13
N ARG A 268 6.33 2.33 22.33
CA ARG A 268 7.51 1.76 21.68
C ARG A 268 7.18 0.38 21.12
N VAL A 269 7.41 0.20 19.83
CA VAL A 269 7.29 -1.08 19.13
C VAL A 269 8.67 -1.48 18.68
N LEU A 270 9.28 -2.47 19.34
CA LEU A 270 10.67 -2.82 19.07
C LEU A 270 11.01 -4.30 19.10
N ASN A 271 11.98 -4.72 18.29
CA ASN A 271 12.47 -6.11 18.23
C ASN A 271 11.35 -7.15 18.02
N ASN A 272 10.28 -6.80 17.29
CA ASN A 272 9.26 -7.78 16.91
C ASN A 272 9.64 -8.45 15.58
N GLN A 273 9.19 -9.69 15.39
CA GLN A 273 9.36 -10.44 14.15
C GLN A 273 8.00 -10.67 13.50
N ILE A 274 7.85 -10.29 12.23
CA ILE A 274 6.60 -10.44 11.47
C ILE A 274 6.90 -11.30 10.26
N ILE A 275 6.30 -12.49 10.17
CA ILE A 275 6.65 -13.51 9.16
C ILE A 275 5.40 -13.92 8.39
N SER A 276 5.56 -14.06 7.09
CA SER A 276 4.61 -14.75 6.22
C SER A 276 5.21 -16.10 5.82
N THR A 277 4.42 -17.17 5.84
CA THR A 277 4.86 -18.48 5.33
C THR A 277 4.04 -18.90 4.11
N ASN A 278 2.77 -19.26 4.27
CA ASN A 278 1.88 -19.60 3.14
C ASN A 278 0.76 -18.58 2.90
N ALA A 279 0.63 -17.57 3.76
CA ALA A 279 -0.38 -16.52 3.66
C ALA A 279 0.23 -15.13 3.49
N HIS A 280 -0.56 -14.19 2.98
CA HIS A 280 -0.12 -12.83 2.67
C HIS A 280 -0.37 -11.87 3.84
N ILE A 281 0.58 -10.96 4.09
CA ILE A 281 0.44 -9.86 5.05
C ILE A 281 0.32 -8.56 4.26
N LYS A 282 -0.83 -7.88 4.32
CA LYS A 282 -1.03 -6.65 3.55
C LYS A 282 -0.15 -5.51 4.07
N LEU A 283 -0.09 -5.33 5.39
CA LEU A 283 0.72 -4.29 6.04
C LEU A 283 1.42 -4.87 7.28
N GLY A 284 2.76 -4.92 7.28
CA GLY A 284 3.54 -5.41 8.42
C GLY A 284 3.36 -4.52 9.65
N ILE A 285 3.71 -3.24 9.54
CA ILE A 285 3.45 -2.22 10.57
C ILE A 285 2.78 -1.01 9.94
N GLY A 286 1.59 -0.66 10.42
CA GLY A 286 0.86 0.54 10.02
C GLY A 286 1.05 1.68 11.01
N ILE A 287 1.44 2.86 10.53
CA ILE A 287 1.59 4.07 11.35
C ILE A 287 0.73 5.19 10.78
N GLY A 288 -0.23 5.61 11.59
CA GLY A 288 -1.15 6.70 11.28
C GLY A 288 -2.45 6.24 10.59
N PRO A 289 -3.57 6.97 10.80
CA PRO A 289 -4.91 6.51 10.43
C PRO A 289 -5.11 6.30 8.93
N ILE A 290 -4.48 7.14 8.10
CA ILE A 290 -4.68 7.15 6.64
C ILE A 290 -4.17 5.87 5.98
N THR A 291 -3.21 5.17 6.61
CA THR A 291 -2.74 3.85 6.13
C THR A 291 -3.83 2.78 6.22
N TRP A 292 -4.80 2.95 7.12
CA TRP A 292 -5.82 1.95 7.44
C TRP A 292 -7.17 2.25 6.80
N SER A 293 -7.50 3.52 6.58
CA SER A 293 -8.78 3.95 6.01
C SER A 293 -8.60 5.19 5.15
N PRO A 294 -9.20 5.26 3.95
CA PRO A 294 -9.09 6.43 3.09
C PRO A 294 -9.93 7.62 3.57
N ASN A 295 -10.86 7.37 4.50
CA ASN A 295 -11.80 8.38 5.00
C ASN A 295 -11.36 9.00 6.34
N TRP A 296 -10.27 8.51 6.90
CA TRP A 296 -9.69 9.06 8.13
C TRP A 296 -8.75 10.20 7.77
N THR A 297 -8.77 11.27 8.55
CA THR A 297 -7.96 12.48 8.32
C THR A 297 -7.20 12.92 9.57
N GLU A 298 -7.33 12.16 10.65
CA GLU A 298 -6.69 12.41 11.92
C GLU A 298 -5.18 12.17 11.85
N ILE A 299 -4.45 12.81 12.76
CA ILE A 299 -3.00 12.68 12.87
C ILE A 299 -2.64 12.03 14.22
N ASN A 300 -1.97 10.88 14.15
CA ASN A 300 -1.40 10.23 15.33
C ASN A 300 -0.02 10.81 15.64
N LYS A 301 0.41 10.83 16.92
CA LYS A 301 1.65 11.51 17.34
C LYS A 301 2.47 10.79 18.41
N GLY A 302 3.81 10.84 18.29
CA GLY A 302 4.73 10.63 19.42
C GLY A 302 5.25 9.21 19.66
N GLY A 303 5.02 8.25 18.76
CA GLY A 303 5.47 6.86 18.90
C GLY A 303 6.90 6.58 18.42
N LYS A 304 7.40 5.39 18.77
CA LYS A 304 8.72 4.89 18.35
C LYS A 304 8.59 3.47 17.79
N VAL A 305 9.16 3.21 16.62
CA VAL A 305 9.14 1.91 15.95
C VAL A 305 10.57 1.54 15.55
N PHE A 306 11.20 0.61 16.27
CA PHE A 306 12.63 0.34 16.14
C PHE A 306 12.98 -1.13 15.99
N ASP A 307 13.98 -1.43 15.17
CA ASP A 307 14.64 -2.75 15.15
C ASP A 307 13.69 -3.95 14.95
N ASN A 308 12.54 -3.73 14.30
CA ASN A 308 11.64 -4.83 13.94
C ASN A 308 12.17 -5.55 12.69
N LEU A 309 11.99 -6.86 12.64
CA LEU A 309 12.36 -7.71 11.50
C LEU A 309 11.08 -8.10 10.75
N ILE A 310 10.98 -7.66 9.51
CA ILE A 310 9.89 -8.00 8.60
C ILE A 310 10.37 -9.09 7.65
N GLY A 311 9.65 -10.20 7.60
CA GLY A 311 9.95 -11.34 6.76
C GLY A 311 10.60 -12.53 7.48
N PRO A 312 10.85 -13.63 6.75
CA PRO A 312 10.62 -13.82 5.31
C PRO A 312 9.13 -13.91 4.93
N GLY A 313 8.85 -14.02 3.63
CA GLY A 313 7.51 -14.29 3.11
C GLY A 313 6.94 -13.19 2.22
N ARG A 314 5.62 -13.19 2.03
CA ARG A 314 4.90 -12.33 1.08
C ARG A 314 4.18 -11.19 1.80
N PHE A 315 4.53 -9.96 1.45
CA PHE A 315 3.99 -8.74 2.05
C PHE A 315 3.46 -7.80 0.99
N GLY A 316 2.46 -6.99 1.33
CA GLY A 316 2.16 -5.78 0.56
C GLY A 316 3.15 -4.68 0.91
N TYR A 317 3.13 -4.24 2.16
CA TYR A 317 4.08 -3.26 2.68
C TYR A 317 4.71 -3.74 3.98
N GLY A 318 6.01 -3.51 4.16
CA GLY A 318 6.69 -3.84 5.41
C GLY A 318 6.32 -2.86 6.52
N ILE A 319 6.58 -1.57 6.30
CA ILE A 319 6.10 -0.47 7.15
C ILE A 319 5.50 0.62 6.26
N GLY A 320 4.26 1.01 6.56
CA GLY A 320 3.55 2.10 5.91
C GLY A 320 3.29 3.25 6.87
N MET A 321 3.54 4.49 6.43
CA MET A 321 3.32 5.69 7.23
C MET A 321 2.45 6.70 6.48
N SER A 322 1.34 7.13 7.10
CA SER A 322 0.45 8.17 6.56
C SER A 322 -0.50 8.68 7.66
N GLY A 323 -0.54 10.01 7.87
CA GLY A 323 -1.31 10.63 8.95
C GLY A 323 -0.62 10.57 10.31
N CYS A 324 0.67 10.93 10.39
CA CYS A 324 1.44 10.84 11.62
C CYS A 324 2.42 12.00 11.84
N LYS A 325 2.70 12.30 13.11
CA LYS A 325 3.55 13.40 13.55
C LYS A 325 4.52 13.00 14.67
N ASN A 326 5.73 13.53 14.68
CA ASN A 326 6.70 13.31 15.78
C ASN A 326 7.01 11.83 16.08
N PHE A 327 6.91 10.96 15.07
CA PHE A 327 7.33 9.55 15.20
C PHE A 327 8.84 9.40 15.01
N LYS A 328 9.42 8.38 15.63
CA LYS A 328 10.78 7.92 15.32
C LYS A 328 10.74 6.48 14.81
N VAL A 329 11.18 6.24 13.58
CA VAL A 329 11.10 4.95 12.89
C VAL A 329 12.47 4.64 12.30
N GLU A 330 13.25 3.78 12.97
CA GLU A 330 14.66 3.55 12.63
C GLU A 330 15.10 2.10 12.89
N GLY A 331 16.13 1.61 12.19
CA GLY A 331 16.72 0.30 12.43
C GLY A 331 15.85 -0.92 12.06
N ASN A 332 14.66 -0.72 11.50
CA ASN A 332 13.81 -1.80 11.02
C ASN A 332 14.44 -2.44 9.77
N ARG A 333 14.34 -3.76 9.65
CA ARG A 333 15.04 -4.55 8.62
C ARG A 333 14.10 -5.50 7.92
N ILE A 334 14.42 -5.78 6.67
CA ILE A 334 13.77 -6.83 5.87
C ILE A 334 14.63 -8.09 5.92
N ALA A 335 14.03 -9.24 6.19
CA ALA A 335 14.70 -10.52 6.16
C ALA A 335 14.92 -11.01 4.73
N ASP A 336 15.97 -11.79 4.52
CA ASP A 336 16.19 -12.48 3.24
C ASP A 336 14.99 -13.36 2.88
N GLY A 337 14.64 -13.42 1.59
CA GLY A 337 13.48 -14.17 1.12
C GLY A 337 12.13 -13.47 1.33
N THR A 338 12.13 -12.16 1.64
CA THR A 338 10.92 -11.34 1.66
C THR A 338 10.58 -10.85 0.26
N GLN A 339 9.32 -10.96 -0.13
CA GLN A 339 8.78 -10.47 -1.40
C GLN A 339 7.68 -9.46 -1.15
N PHE A 340 7.74 -8.32 -1.85
CA PHE A 340 6.70 -7.30 -1.81
C PHE A 340 5.80 -7.42 -3.05
N VAL A 341 4.58 -7.90 -2.84
CA VAL A 341 3.59 -8.24 -3.87
C VAL A 341 2.19 -7.87 -3.39
N GLY A 342 1.30 -7.53 -4.32
CA GLY A 342 -0.09 -7.23 -4.03
C GLY A 342 -0.86 -6.81 -5.27
N ASP A 343 -2.11 -7.24 -5.37
CA ASP A 343 -3.04 -6.80 -6.39
C ASP A 343 -3.73 -5.51 -5.95
N MET A 344 -3.48 -4.45 -6.71
CA MET A 344 -4.04 -3.12 -6.44
C MET A 344 -5.33 -2.85 -7.23
N SER A 345 -5.85 -3.83 -7.98
CA SER A 345 -7.01 -3.65 -8.87
C SER A 345 -8.30 -3.22 -8.17
N LYS A 346 -8.43 -3.52 -6.87
CA LYS A 346 -9.57 -3.10 -6.04
C LYS A 346 -9.37 -1.76 -5.33
N MET A 347 -8.19 -1.17 -5.44
CA MET A 347 -7.88 0.11 -4.82
C MET A 347 -8.42 1.26 -5.66
N PRO A 348 -8.96 2.33 -5.04
CA PRO A 348 -9.43 3.49 -5.78
C PRO A 348 -8.26 4.23 -6.45
N ALA A 349 -8.53 4.82 -7.62
CA ALA A 349 -7.59 5.75 -8.24
C ALA A 349 -7.56 7.10 -7.47
N PRO A 350 -6.43 7.83 -7.48
CA PRO A 350 -5.13 7.40 -8.01
C PRO A 350 -4.53 6.27 -7.15
N LEU A 351 -3.85 5.34 -7.81
CA LEU A 351 -3.22 4.19 -7.15
C LEU A 351 -2.13 4.65 -6.17
N ASN A 352 -1.97 3.90 -5.09
CA ASN A 352 -0.83 4.07 -4.18
C ASN A 352 0.50 3.77 -4.89
N ALA A 353 1.59 4.08 -4.20
CA ALA A 353 2.90 3.52 -4.53
C ALA A 353 2.83 1.98 -4.52
N PRO A 354 3.63 1.27 -5.34
CA PRO A 354 3.58 -0.19 -5.41
C PRO A 354 4.00 -0.87 -4.09
N PRO A 355 3.62 -2.15 -3.86
CA PRO A 355 4.10 -2.95 -2.73
C PRO A 355 5.61 -2.83 -2.52
N MET A 356 6.05 -2.49 -1.31
CA MET A 356 7.47 -2.24 -1.00
C MET A 356 7.79 -2.35 0.50
N ALA A 357 9.08 -2.42 0.82
CA ALA A 357 9.57 -2.53 2.19
C ALA A 357 9.08 -1.40 3.10
N PHE A 358 9.45 -0.16 2.77
CA PHE A 358 9.22 0.99 3.64
C PHE A 358 8.64 2.14 2.83
N LEU A 359 7.38 2.47 3.08
CA LEU A 359 6.62 3.50 2.38
C LEU A 359 6.22 4.61 3.34
N ARG A 360 6.50 5.85 2.96
CA ARG A 360 5.97 7.05 3.65
C ARG A 360 5.14 7.89 2.70
N SER A 361 4.04 8.43 3.21
CA SER A 361 3.23 9.38 2.45
C SER A 361 4.07 10.58 2.00
N ASN A 362 3.91 10.96 0.74
CA ASN A 362 4.43 12.19 0.16
C ASN A 362 3.40 13.34 0.20
N GLU A 363 2.18 13.06 0.68
CA GLU A 363 1.12 14.06 0.79
C GLU A 363 1.48 15.12 1.85
N VAL A 364 1.32 16.39 1.47
CA VAL A 364 1.65 17.53 2.33
C VAL A 364 0.83 17.46 3.63
N GLY A 365 1.51 17.55 4.78
CA GLY A 365 0.87 17.47 6.10
C GLY A 365 0.54 16.05 6.57
N SER A 366 0.69 15.02 5.73
CA SER A 366 0.45 13.63 6.14
C SER A 366 1.54 13.09 7.06
N ILE A 367 2.78 13.56 6.90
CA ILE A 367 3.94 13.22 7.73
C ILE A 367 4.60 14.50 8.23
N GLU A 368 4.63 14.72 9.54
CA GLU A 368 5.16 15.94 10.15
C GLU A 368 6.21 15.65 11.23
N ASP A 369 7.36 16.32 11.20
CA ASP A 369 8.37 16.27 12.27
C ASP A 369 8.82 14.84 12.67
N CYS A 370 8.72 13.87 11.74
CA CYS A 370 9.11 12.49 11.97
C CYS A 370 10.60 12.26 11.68
N LYS A 371 11.27 11.46 12.51
CA LYS A 371 12.62 10.94 12.24
C LYS A 371 12.49 9.54 11.67
N ILE A 372 12.89 9.35 10.42
CA ILE A 372 12.66 8.11 9.65
C ILE A 372 14.00 7.65 9.07
N GLN A 373 14.25 6.34 9.06
CA GLN A 373 15.41 5.75 8.37
C GLN A 373 15.40 6.01 6.86
N ASP A 374 16.59 6.05 6.25
CA ASP A 374 16.81 6.59 4.91
C ASP A 374 16.21 5.76 3.76
N ASP A 375 15.92 4.49 4.00
CA ASP A 375 15.36 3.55 3.02
C ASP A 375 13.84 3.68 2.84
N PHE A 376 13.18 4.60 3.54
CA PHE A 376 11.78 4.93 3.26
C PHE A 376 11.61 5.67 1.94
N ILE A 377 10.82 5.07 1.05
CA ILE A 377 10.48 5.65 -0.23
C ILE A 377 9.23 6.53 -0.08
N PRO A 378 9.25 7.80 -0.55
CA PRO A 378 8.06 8.64 -0.57
C PRO A 378 7.09 8.20 -1.67
N GLY A 379 5.79 8.23 -1.39
CA GLY A 379 4.73 7.97 -2.36
C GLY A 379 3.34 8.03 -1.76
N ARG A 380 2.29 7.96 -2.60
CA ARG A 380 0.91 7.89 -2.10
C ARG A 380 0.70 6.64 -1.23
N ALA A 381 0.23 6.84 0.00
CA ALA A 381 0.13 5.79 1.02
C ALA A 381 -1.22 5.84 1.75
N THR A 382 -2.32 5.57 1.03
CA THR A 382 -3.69 5.68 1.57
C THR A 382 -4.40 4.32 1.52
N TRP A 383 -5.02 3.87 2.62
CA TRP A 383 -5.75 2.61 2.67
C TRP A 383 -4.92 1.41 2.18
N LEU A 384 -3.71 1.24 2.72
CA LEU A 384 -2.75 0.21 2.31
C LEU A 384 -3.32 -1.21 2.48
N ILE A 385 -4.16 -1.44 3.48
CA ILE A 385 -4.82 -2.74 3.70
C ILE A 385 -5.87 -3.11 2.63
N GLY A 386 -6.17 -2.20 1.69
CA GLY A 386 -7.06 -2.46 0.56
C GLY A 386 -6.45 -3.32 -0.55
N LEU A 387 -5.13 -3.49 -0.57
CA LEU A 387 -4.45 -4.35 -1.55
C LEU A 387 -4.83 -5.82 -1.33
N GLU A 388 -4.89 -6.63 -2.37
CA GLU A 388 -5.18 -8.07 -2.24
C GLU A 388 -3.96 -8.95 -2.48
N ASP A 389 -4.01 -10.21 -2.05
CA ASP A 389 -2.96 -11.16 -2.37
C ASP A 389 -2.94 -11.47 -3.87
N GLY A 390 -1.75 -11.45 -4.47
CA GLY A 390 -1.52 -11.72 -5.88
C GLY A 390 -0.70 -10.63 -6.57
N ASN A 391 -0.55 -10.76 -7.88
CA ASN A 391 0.09 -9.73 -8.70
C ASN A 391 -0.96 -8.72 -9.17
N SER A 392 -0.58 -7.46 -9.27
CA SER A 392 -1.44 -6.42 -9.83
C SER A 392 -1.52 -6.53 -11.36
N LYS A 393 -2.59 -6.01 -11.95
CA LYS A 393 -2.66 -5.77 -13.41
C LYS A 393 -1.91 -4.51 -13.84
N MET A 394 -1.75 -3.59 -12.89
CA MET A 394 -1.17 -2.28 -13.12
C MET A 394 -0.50 -1.77 -11.85
N LEU A 395 0.68 -1.18 -12.01
CA LEU A 395 1.42 -0.51 -10.95
C LEU A 395 1.74 0.91 -11.40
N SER A 396 1.74 1.86 -10.48
CA SER A 396 2.08 3.25 -10.77
C SER A 396 3.22 3.68 -9.86
N TYR A 397 4.35 4.01 -10.46
CA TYR A 397 5.55 4.45 -9.77
C TYR A 397 5.70 5.96 -9.92
N GLU A 398 5.98 6.65 -8.83
CA GLU A 398 6.48 8.03 -8.86
C GLU A 398 8.00 8.05 -9.03
N SER A 399 8.56 9.22 -9.35
CA SER A 399 10.00 9.43 -9.39
C SER A 399 10.69 8.89 -8.13
N ARG A 400 11.84 8.24 -8.31
CA ARG A 400 12.67 7.55 -7.28
C ARG A 400 12.11 6.23 -6.75
N GLN A 401 10.93 5.78 -7.17
CA GLN A 401 10.37 4.52 -6.69
C GLN A 401 10.86 3.28 -7.46
N ILE A 402 11.50 3.46 -8.62
CA ILE A 402 12.14 2.38 -9.37
C ILE A 402 13.65 2.51 -9.32
N ASN A 403 14.29 1.45 -8.84
CA ASN A 403 15.72 1.23 -8.85
C ASN A 403 15.97 -0.28 -8.96
N LEU A 404 15.73 -0.85 -10.14
CA LEU A 404 15.78 -2.29 -10.40
C LEU A 404 17.14 -2.66 -11.01
N LEU A 405 17.89 -3.53 -10.34
CA LEU A 405 19.10 -4.14 -10.89
C LEU A 405 18.76 -5.32 -11.80
N SER A 406 19.63 -5.63 -12.76
CA SER A 406 19.46 -6.79 -13.64
C SER A 406 19.48 -8.13 -12.90
N THR A 407 19.98 -8.15 -11.66
CA THR A 407 20.01 -9.32 -10.78
C THR A 407 18.80 -9.41 -9.85
N ASP A 408 17.96 -8.38 -9.79
CA ASP A 408 16.77 -8.35 -8.94
C ASP A 408 15.64 -9.20 -9.56
N GLN A 409 14.60 -9.47 -8.78
CA GLN A 409 13.40 -10.09 -9.31
C GLN A 409 12.71 -9.16 -10.33
N ALA A 410 12.21 -9.76 -11.42
CA ALA A 410 11.41 -9.05 -12.41
C ALA A 410 10.19 -8.36 -11.78
N ILE A 411 9.73 -7.26 -12.39
CA ILE A 411 8.45 -6.66 -12.01
C ILE A 411 7.35 -7.56 -12.57
N ASP A 412 6.65 -8.22 -11.66
CA ASP A 412 5.64 -9.20 -11.96
C ASP A 412 4.23 -8.60 -11.92
N LEU A 413 3.52 -8.68 -13.05
CA LEU A 413 2.09 -8.40 -13.15
C LEU A 413 1.32 -9.72 -13.39
N GLN A 414 -0.01 -9.66 -13.55
CA GLN A 414 -0.81 -10.88 -13.70
C GLN A 414 -0.50 -11.61 -15.02
N ARG A 415 -0.34 -10.87 -16.11
CA ARG A 415 -0.13 -11.42 -17.45
C ARG A 415 1.29 -11.29 -17.93
N ILE A 416 1.99 -10.23 -17.54
CA ILE A 416 3.36 -9.97 -17.98
C ILE A 416 4.37 -10.00 -16.83
N LYS A 417 5.63 -10.15 -17.20
CA LYS A 417 6.77 -9.79 -16.35
C LYS A 417 7.67 -8.81 -17.09
N ILE A 418 8.24 -7.85 -16.38
CA ILE A 418 9.24 -6.91 -16.93
C ILE A 418 10.60 -7.28 -16.37
N ASN A 419 11.50 -7.67 -17.27
CA ASN A 419 12.84 -8.14 -16.94
C ASN A 419 13.90 -7.20 -17.50
N LEU A 420 14.89 -6.84 -16.67
CA LEU A 420 16.10 -6.15 -17.10
C LEU A 420 17.23 -7.16 -17.23
N GLU A 421 17.82 -7.28 -18.41
CA GLU A 421 18.95 -8.17 -18.69
C GLU A 421 20.29 -7.49 -18.33
N ASP A 422 21.33 -8.26 -18.01
CA ASP A 422 22.65 -7.72 -17.61
C ASP A 422 23.28 -6.78 -18.65
N TRP A 423 22.95 -6.96 -19.93
CA TRP A 423 23.41 -6.09 -21.01
C TRP A 423 22.54 -4.85 -21.26
N GLY A 424 21.58 -4.57 -20.37
CA GLY A 424 20.76 -3.36 -20.39
C GLY A 424 19.58 -3.41 -21.35
N GLU A 425 19.10 -4.60 -21.70
CA GLU A 425 17.84 -4.76 -22.42
C GLU A 425 16.67 -4.99 -21.47
N LEU A 426 15.64 -4.15 -21.60
CA LEU A 426 14.39 -4.25 -20.87
C LEU A 426 13.38 -4.97 -21.74
N ARG A 427 12.78 -6.05 -21.23
CA ARG A 427 11.79 -6.85 -21.94
C ARG A 427 10.50 -6.95 -21.17
N VAL A 428 9.40 -6.83 -21.90
CA VAL A 428 8.07 -7.23 -21.45
C VAL A 428 7.79 -8.61 -22.02
N ILE A 429 7.54 -9.57 -21.13
CA ILE A 429 7.39 -10.98 -21.49
C ILE A 429 6.03 -11.47 -21.01
N ASP A 430 5.26 -12.11 -21.88
CA ASP A 430 4.02 -12.79 -21.50
C ASP A 430 4.35 -13.98 -20.58
N ARG A 431 3.68 -14.08 -19.44
CA ARG A 431 3.96 -15.14 -18.45
C ARG A 431 3.51 -16.52 -18.90
N SER A 432 2.49 -16.59 -19.75
CA SER A 432 1.89 -17.84 -20.19
C SER A 432 2.64 -18.46 -21.37
N SER A 433 2.99 -17.64 -22.37
CA SER A 433 3.67 -18.09 -23.58
C SER A 433 5.19 -17.92 -23.52
N SER A 434 5.71 -17.11 -22.58
CA SER A 434 7.10 -16.64 -22.57
C SER A 434 7.51 -15.84 -23.80
N GLU A 435 6.54 -15.34 -24.58
CA GLU A 435 6.77 -14.49 -25.73
C GLU A 435 7.20 -13.08 -25.31
N VAL A 436 8.17 -12.51 -26.02
CA VAL A 436 8.57 -11.11 -25.83
C VAL A 436 7.54 -10.23 -26.52
N LEU A 437 6.71 -9.54 -25.73
CA LEU A 437 5.68 -8.63 -26.24
C LEU A 437 6.27 -7.26 -26.61
N TRP A 438 7.32 -6.82 -25.91
CA TRP A 438 8.02 -5.57 -26.17
C TRP A 438 9.47 -5.61 -25.69
N SER A 439 10.35 -4.84 -26.33
CA SER A 439 11.74 -4.67 -25.90
C SER A 439 12.22 -3.24 -26.08
N SER A 440 13.17 -2.81 -25.23
CA SER A 440 13.79 -1.47 -25.33
C SER A 440 14.66 -1.27 -26.58
N GLY A 441 15.01 -2.34 -27.31
CA GLY A 441 15.83 -2.30 -28.52
C GLY A 441 17.33 -2.01 -28.29
N THR A 442 17.81 -2.13 -27.06
CA THR A 442 19.19 -1.76 -26.67
C THR A 442 20.25 -2.79 -27.05
N ARG A 443 19.91 -4.07 -27.26
CA ARG A 443 20.88 -5.11 -27.67
C ARG A 443 21.59 -4.78 -28.98
N SER A 444 20.90 -4.11 -29.90
CA SER A 444 21.45 -3.66 -31.18
C SER A 444 22.51 -2.55 -31.05
N SER A 445 22.50 -1.78 -29.95
CA SER A 445 23.46 -0.70 -29.70
C SER A 445 24.73 -1.18 -29.00
N VAL A 446 24.62 -2.23 -28.17
CA VAL A 446 25.74 -2.85 -27.45
C VAL A 446 26.73 -3.54 -28.38
N ASN A 447 26.24 -4.36 -29.32
CA ASN A 447 27.09 -5.13 -30.23
C ASN A 447 27.90 -4.27 -31.24
N LYS A 448 27.61 -2.96 -31.35
CA LYS A 448 28.28 -2.06 -32.31
C LYS A 448 29.43 -1.26 -31.71
N LEU A 449 29.59 -1.21 -30.38
CA LEU A 449 30.46 -0.20 -29.74
C LEU A 449 31.79 -0.68 -29.18
N SER A 450 32.07 -1.98 -29.08
CA SER A 450 33.43 -2.55 -28.87
C SER A 450 33.31 -4.02 -28.48
N GLY A 451 34.34 -4.83 -28.76
CA GLY A 451 34.44 -6.23 -28.33
C GLY A 451 34.58 -6.44 -26.81
N CYS A 452 33.75 -5.75 -26.02
CA CYS A 452 33.58 -5.93 -24.59
C CYS A 452 32.25 -6.67 -24.37
N ASP A 453 32.29 -8.00 -24.42
CA ASP A 453 31.14 -8.90 -24.29
C ASP A 453 30.50 -8.94 -22.89
N GLN A 454 30.81 -8.02 -21.96
CA GLN A 454 30.36 -8.15 -20.58
C GLN A 454 30.05 -6.78 -19.95
N PHE A 455 28.80 -6.34 -20.06
CA PHE A 455 28.24 -5.54 -18.96
C PHE A 455 28.01 -6.50 -17.81
N ASN A 456 28.64 -6.22 -16.67
CA ASN A 456 28.50 -7.12 -15.53
C ASN A 456 27.14 -6.94 -14.86
N ARG A 457 26.62 -5.71 -14.76
CA ARG A 457 25.29 -5.40 -14.20
C ARG A 457 24.72 -4.10 -14.74
N THR A 458 23.40 -4.04 -14.91
CA THR A 458 22.68 -2.80 -15.27
C THR A 458 21.58 -2.47 -14.29
N ARG A 459 21.12 -1.22 -14.35
CA ARG A 459 20.10 -0.65 -13.47
C ARG A 459 19.08 0.11 -14.30
N LEU A 460 17.80 -0.24 -14.13
CA LEU A 460 16.65 0.56 -14.54
C LEU A 460 16.31 1.53 -13.40
N GLY A 461 16.36 2.83 -13.68
CA GLY A 461 16.02 3.89 -12.73
C GLY A 461 14.90 4.76 -13.25
N PHE A 462 14.01 5.20 -12.36
CA PHE A 462 13.11 6.31 -12.61
C PHE A 462 13.55 7.49 -11.75
N ASP A 463 14.36 8.37 -12.36
CA ASP A 463 15.14 9.38 -11.67
C ASP A 463 14.25 10.50 -11.08
N TRP A 464 14.83 11.32 -10.19
CA TRP A 464 14.11 12.39 -9.49
C TRP A 464 13.45 13.43 -10.41
N ASN A 465 14.00 13.62 -11.61
CA ASN A 465 13.48 14.53 -12.63
C ASN A 465 12.45 13.86 -13.57
N GLY A 466 12.02 12.62 -13.25
CA GLY A 466 11.08 11.86 -14.07
C GLY A 466 11.70 11.18 -15.30
N ASN A 467 13.03 11.08 -15.37
CA ASN A 467 13.69 10.35 -16.45
C ASN A 467 13.75 8.85 -16.16
N LEU A 468 13.19 8.04 -17.06
CA LEU A 468 13.35 6.59 -17.10
C LEU A 468 14.67 6.29 -17.81
N THR A 469 15.63 5.67 -17.13
CA THR A 469 16.94 5.37 -17.72
C THR A 469 17.39 3.95 -17.42
N ILE A 470 18.19 3.38 -18.32
CA ILE A 470 19.02 2.21 -18.02
C ILE A 470 20.47 2.65 -18.02
N ARG A 471 21.19 2.30 -16.95
CA ARG A 471 22.60 2.64 -16.77
C ARG A 471 23.40 1.41 -16.36
N GLU A 472 24.67 1.39 -16.72
CA GLU A 472 25.64 0.46 -16.16
C GLU A 472 25.88 0.81 -14.68
N VAL A 473 25.91 -0.21 -13.81
CA VAL A 473 25.99 0.00 -12.35
C VAL A 473 27.35 0.58 -11.96
N GLU A 474 28.43 0.00 -12.48
CA GLU A 474 29.80 0.34 -12.09
C GLU A 474 30.26 1.69 -12.65
N SER A 475 30.00 1.96 -13.93
CA SER A 475 30.47 3.18 -14.61
C SER A 475 29.46 4.33 -14.54
N GLY A 476 28.19 4.06 -14.23
CA GLY A 476 27.09 5.02 -14.35
C GLY A 476 26.73 5.40 -15.80
N ARG A 477 27.37 4.77 -16.79
CA ARG A 477 27.19 5.06 -18.22
C ARG A 477 25.74 4.85 -18.62
N LEU A 478 25.18 5.83 -19.32
CA LEU A 478 23.83 5.77 -19.85
C LEU A 478 23.78 4.78 -21.03
N ILE A 479 22.89 3.80 -20.94
CA ILE A 479 22.64 2.79 -21.99
C ILE A 479 21.37 3.14 -22.75
N TRP A 480 20.33 3.56 -22.04
CA TRP A 480 19.02 3.85 -22.61
C TRP A 480 18.35 5.02 -21.90
N ASN A 481 17.80 5.93 -22.70
CA ASN A 481 16.96 7.04 -22.26
C ASN A 481 15.93 7.30 -23.37
N PRO A 482 14.71 6.77 -23.26
CA PRO A 482 13.70 6.92 -24.29
C PRO A 482 13.21 8.37 -24.44
N MET A 483 13.47 9.22 -23.45
CA MET A 483 13.00 10.61 -23.42
C MET A 483 14.12 11.61 -23.75
N GLY A 484 15.31 11.16 -24.14
CA GLY A 484 16.46 12.05 -24.39
C GLY A 484 16.21 13.07 -25.51
N SER A 485 15.33 12.78 -26.47
CA SER A 485 14.93 13.76 -27.50
C SER A 485 14.06 14.90 -26.97
N LEU A 486 13.56 14.80 -25.73
CA LEU A 486 12.71 15.82 -25.09
C LEU A 486 13.51 16.81 -24.26
N ASP A 487 14.82 16.60 -24.08
CA ASP A 487 15.68 17.50 -23.33
C ASP A 487 15.63 18.90 -23.97
N GLY A 488 15.24 19.90 -23.16
CA GLY A 488 15.02 21.28 -23.60
C GLY A 488 13.71 21.54 -24.36
N CYS A 489 12.95 20.50 -24.70
CA CYS A 489 11.64 20.61 -25.37
C CYS A 489 10.46 20.53 -24.40
N VAL A 490 10.59 19.68 -23.37
CA VAL A 490 9.59 19.46 -22.34
C VAL A 490 10.28 19.46 -20.99
N GLU A 491 9.88 20.36 -20.12
CA GLU A 491 10.19 20.23 -18.70
C GLU A 491 9.29 19.14 -18.11
N ILE A 492 9.85 17.96 -17.87
CA ILE A 492 9.13 16.82 -17.30
C ILE A 492 8.59 17.22 -15.92
N GLY A 493 9.45 17.81 -15.08
CA GLY A 493 9.09 18.44 -13.82
C GLY A 493 8.76 17.43 -12.71
N ASP A 494 8.24 17.95 -11.59
CA ASP A 494 7.79 17.13 -10.46
C ASP A 494 6.41 16.49 -10.72
N GLY A 495 6.15 15.37 -10.04
CA GLY A 495 4.85 14.68 -10.11
C GLY A 495 4.65 13.83 -11.37
N VAL A 496 5.72 13.37 -12.00
CA VAL A 496 5.66 12.42 -13.12
C VAL A 496 5.53 11.00 -12.59
N THR A 497 4.69 10.22 -13.25
CA THR A 497 4.43 8.83 -12.92
C THR A 497 4.79 7.92 -14.08
N LEU A 498 5.36 6.76 -13.76
CA LEU A 498 5.54 5.63 -14.64
C LEU A 498 4.47 4.59 -14.30
N THR A 499 3.50 4.42 -15.19
CA THR A 499 2.55 3.31 -15.12
C THR A 499 3.11 2.09 -15.84
N VAL A 500 3.07 0.94 -15.18
CA VAL A 500 3.40 -0.38 -15.70
C VAL A 500 2.11 -1.20 -15.76
N SER A 501 1.79 -1.79 -16.91
CA SER A 501 0.48 -2.38 -17.20
C SER A 501 0.59 -3.72 -17.94
N ASP A 502 -0.32 -4.65 -17.66
CA ASP A 502 -0.46 -5.94 -18.36
C ASP A 502 -0.88 -5.84 -19.83
N VAL A 503 -1.29 -4.65 -20.26
CA VAL A 503 -1.68 -4.34 -21.64
C VAL A 503 -0.95 -3.10 -22.14
N SER A 504 -0.74 -3.03 -23.46
CA SER A 504 -0.16 -1.85 -24.09
C SER A 504 -0.98 -0.58 -23.78
N PRO A 505 -0.34 0.56 -23.47
CA PRO A 505 1.10 0.73 -23.27
C PRO A 505 1.59 0.00 -22.02
N PHE A 506 2.57 -0.90 -22.18
CA PHE A 506 3.12 -1.68 -21.07
C PHE A 506 3.90 -0.79 -20.09
N LEU A 507 4.57 0.24 -20.60
CA LEU A 507 5.18 1.31 -19.83
C LEU A 507 4.66 2.64 -20.34
N LEU A 508 4.21 3.51 -19.44
CA LEU A 508 3.66 4.82 -19.77
C LEU A 508 4.16 5.87 -18.77
N VAL A 509 4.88 6.88 -19.26
CA VAL A 509 5.34 8.01 -18.48
C VAL A 509 4.40 9.19 -18.70
N ARG A 510 3.75 9.65 -17.61
CA ARG A 510 2.75 10.71 -17.63
C ARG A 510 3.07 11.79 -16.60
N ARG A 511 2.85 13.05 -16.96
CA ARG A 511 2.95 14.18 -16.01
C ARG A 511 1.73 14.24 -15.10
N SER A 512 1.85 14.88 -13.94
CA SER A 512 0.74 15.17 -13.03
C SER A 512 -0.43 15.89 -13.72
N CYS A 513 -0.11 16.72 -14.73
CA CYS A 513 -1.10 17.42 -15.54
C CYS A 513 -1.83 16.52 -16.55
N GLY A 514 -1.53 15.23 -16.68
CA GLY A 514 -2.17 14.27 -17.60
C GLY A 514 -1.45 14.05 -18.93
N SER A 515 -0.49 14.91 -19.29
CA SER A 515 0.25 14.80 -20.56
C SER A 515 1.12 13.55 -20.61
N VAL A 516 1.12 12.86 -21.76
CA VAL A 516 1.93 11.65 -22.00
C VAL A 516 3.31 12.07 -22.54
N VAL A 517 4.35 11.77 -21.78
CA VAL A 517 5.74 12.11 -22.12
C VAL A 517 6.35 11.01 -22.98
N TRP A 518 6.10 9.74 -22.62
CA TRP A 518 6.62 8.59 -23.35
C TRP A 518 5.74 7.36 -23.10
N ALA A 519 5.69 6.46 -24.07
CA ALA A 519 5.05 5.16 -23.94
C ALA A 519 5.89 4.08 -24.64
N SER A 520 5.91 2.86 -24.10
CA SER A 520 6.54 1.70 -24.74
C SER A 520 5.96 1.45 -26.14
N GLU A 521 4.65 1.62 -26.25
CA GLU A 521 3.89 1.60 -27.48
C GLU A 521 2.77 2.62 -27.34
N TYR A 522 2.46 3.39 -28.38
CA TYR A 522 1.35 4.35 -28.33
C TYR A 522 0.06 3.70 -28.87
N ILE A 523 -0.33 2.58 -28.27
CA ILE A 523 -1.59 1.89 -28.56
C ILE A 523 -2.52 2.12 -27.36
N PHE A 524 -3.65 2.78 -27.60
CA PHE A 524 -4.66 3.08 -26.59
C PHE A 524 -5.96 2.37 -26.93
N GLU A 525 -6.55 1.65 -25.99
CA GLU A 525 -7.88 1.06 -26.14
C GLU A 525 -8.97 2.11 -25.85
N ARG A 526 -10.20 1.84 -26.28
CA ARG A 526 -11.34 2.73 -26.05
C ARG A 526 -11.47 3.11 -24.57
N GLY A 527 -11.66 4.40 -24.29
CA GLY A 527 -11.73 4.94 -22.94
C GLY A 527 -10.37 5.19 -22.25
N GLN A 528 -9.24 4.80 -22.85
CA GLN A 528 -7.92 4.95 -22.22
C GLN A 528 -7.18 6.25 -22.58
N LEU A 529 -7.65 6.98 -23.60
CA LEU A 529 -7.05 8.23 -24.04
C LEU A 529 -7.97 9.42 -23.77
N GLU A 530 -7.53 10.33 -22.90
CA GLU A 530 -8.12 11.65 -22.68
C GLU A 530 -6.99 12.69 -22.71
N LEU A 531 -7.18 13.76 -23.48
CA LEU A 531 -6.38 14.97 -23.44
C LEU A 531 -7.26 16.15 -23.07
N LYS A 532 -6.84 16.95 -22.09
CA LYS A 532 -7.45 18.24 -21.76
C LYS A 532 -6.72 19.36 -22.49
N ALA A 533 -7.38 20.50 -22.68
CA ALA A 533 -6.78 21.67 -23.30
C ALA A 533 -5.44 22.02 -22.63
N GLY A 534 -4.39 22.20 -23.42
CA GLY A 534 -3.02 22.42 -22.96
C GLY A 534 -2.20 21.14 -22.70
N GLN A 535 -2.80 19.94 -22.78
CA GLN A 535 -2.08 18.67 -22.66
C GLN A 535 -1.58 18.17 -24.01
N PHE A 536 -0.58 17.28 -23.96
CA PHE A 536 0.02 16.67 -25.14
C PHE A 536 0.34 15.19 -24.97
N ILE A 537 0.58 14.52 -26.10
CA ILE A 537 1.30 13.25 -26.22
C ILE A 537 2.59 13.53 -27.00
N SER A 538 3.74 13.18 -26.44
CA SER A 538 4.98 13.22 -27.18
C SER A 538 5.28 11.86 -27.80
N VAL A 539 5.56 11.83 -29.10
CA VAL A 539 5.97 10.67 -29.88
C VAL A 539 7.46 10.79 -30.15
N THR A 540 8.26 10.16 -29.29
CA THR A 540 9.73 10.19 -29.36
C THR A 540 10.25 9.34 -30.52
N PRO A 541 11.42 9.68 -31.11
CA PRO A 541 12.03 8.83 -32.13
C PRO A 541 12.40 7.48 -31.51
N GLU A 542 12.20 6.38 -32.23
CA GLU A 542 12.95 5.16 -31.91
C GLU A 542 14.43 5.55 -31.94
N GLN A 543 15.14 5.35 -30.82
CA GLN A 543 16.50 5.88 -30.65
C GLN A 543 17.36 5.54 -31.87
N SER A 544 17.66 6.55 -32.70
CA SER A 544 18.82 6.46 -33.58
C SER A 544 20.04 6.71 -32.69
N LEU A 545 20.86 5.67 -32.56
CA LEU A 545 22.17 5.59 -31.91
C LEU A 545 22.88 6.96 -31.79
N LEU A 546 22.62 7.70 -30.71
CA LEU A 546 23.43 8.87 -30.36
C LEU A 546 24.58 8.37 -29.48
N THR A 547 25.76 8.31 -30.07
CA THR A 547 27.04 8.24 -29.36
C THR A 547 27.23 9.54 -28.57
N THR A 548 26.63 9.66 -27.40
CA THR A 548 27.01 10.72 -26.47
C THR A 548 28.28 10.27 -25.76
N GLY A 549 29.38 10.98 -26.04
CA GLY A 549 30.60 10.86 -25.25
C GLY A 549 30.33 11.16 -23.77
N PRO A 550 31.25 10.78 -22.88
CA PRO A 550 31.06 10.95 -21.44
C PRO A 550 30.72 12.42 -21.10
N PRO A 551 29.90 12.66 -20.07
CA PRO A 551 29.56 14.02 -19.65
C PRO A 551 30.85 14.82 -19.33
N PRO A 552 30.85 16.15 -19.52
CA PRO A 552 32.00 16.97 -19.12
C PRO A 552 32.27 16.75 -17.63
N ILE A 553 33.52 16.39 -17.34
CA ILE A 553 34.05 16.21 -15.99
C ILE A 553 33.80 17.52 -15.21
N PRO A 554 33.16 17.49 -14.03
CA PRO A 554 33.03 18.70 -13.22
C PRO A 554 34.43 19.25 -12.89
N PRO A 555 34.63 20.58 -12.89
CA PRO A 555 35.94 21.16 -12.63
C PRO A 555 36.45 20.70 -11.27
N ARG A 556 37.67 20.12 -11.26
CA ARG A 556 38.39 19.84 -10.01
C ARG A 556 38.55 21.13 -9.23
N ILE A 557 38.08 21.12 -7.99
CA ILE A 557 38.41 22.14 -7.00
C ILE A 557 39.91 22.01 -6.68
N GLY A 558 40.65 23.09 -6.90
CA GLY A 558 41.99 23.32 -6.37
C GLY A 558 43.13 23.25 -7.38
N VAL A 559 43.52 24.41 -7.93
CA VAL A 559 44.82 25.09 -7.75
C VAL A 559 44.85 26.26 -8.75
N GLN A 560 44.88 27.49 -8.21
CA GLN A 560 45.02 28.74 -8.97
C GLN A 560 46.43 28.88 -9.54
N VAL A 561 46.53 29.18 -10.83
CA VAL A 561 47.60 30.03 -11.39
C VAL A 561 46.94 30.96 -12.42
N ALA A 562 47.04 32.27 -12.20
CA ALA A 562 46.39 33.29 -13.02
C ALA A 562 47.17 33.61 -14.31
N PRO A 563 46.48 33.79 -15.45
CA PRO A 563 46.98 34.58 -16.57
C PRO A 563 46.28 35.95 -16.69
N PRO A 564 46.88 36.92 -17.42
CA PRO A 564 46.54 38.34 -17.37
C PRO A 564 45.18 38.69 -18.00
N PRO A 565 44.60 39.86 -17.68
CA PRO A 565 43.24 40.21 -18.07
C PRO A 565 43.14 40.50 -19.58
N PRO A 566 42.19 39.89 -20.31
CA PRO A 566 41.81 40.34 -21.64
C PRO A 566 40.78 41.46 -21.56
N ILE A 567 40.97 42.41 -22.47
CA ILE A 567 40.25 43.66 -22.71
C ILE A 567 38.74 43.40 -22.96
N PRO A 568 37.82 44.26 -22.46
CA PRO A 568 36.38 44.07 -22.64
C PRO A 568 35.92 44.33 -24.08
N SER A 569 35.26 43.35 -24.69
CA SER A 569 34.53 43.49 -25.95
C SER A 569 33.17 44.17 -25.73
N ARG A 570 32.88 45.19 -26.53
CA ARG A 570 31.59 45.91 -26.61
C ARG A 570 30.41 44.99 -26.96
N PRO A 571 29.17 45.37 -26.57
CA PRO A 571 27.95 44.68 -26.95
C PRO A 571 27.54 45.03 -28.39
N ASN A 572 27.67 44.06 -29.31
CA ASN A 572 26.98 44.04 -30.60
C ASN A 572 26.13 42.76 -30.59
N GLY A 573 24.80 42.81 -30.72
CA GLY A 573 24.16 43.23 -31.96
C GLY A 573 24.12 42.01 -32.88
N THR A 574 23.11 41.16 -32.70
CA THR A 574 22.82 39.97 -33.51
C THR A 574 22.67 40.34 -34.98
N THR A 575 23.77 40.22 -35.73
CA THR A 575 23.77 40.19 -37.19
C THR A 575 23.84 38.73 -37.61
N VAL A 576 22.83 38.34 -38.36
CA VAL A 576 22.70 37.06 -39.05
C VAL A 576 23.83 36.97 -40.09
N ASN A 577 24.84 36.14 -39.82
CA ASN A 577 25.77 35.71 -40.85
C ASN A 577 25.19 34.50 -41.57
N GLY A 578 24.66 34.74 -42.76
CA GLY A 578 24.32 33.72 -43.74
C GLY A 578 25.59 33.05 -44.26
N ASN A 579 25.63 31.72 -44.11
CA ASN A 579 26.37 30.71 -44.89
C ASN A 579 26.84 29.51 -44.05
N ASN A 580 25.94 28.94 -43.24
CA ASN A 580 26.08 27.58 -42.68
C ASN A 580 24.72 26.88 -42.48
N ASN A 581 23.77 27.05 -43.42
CA ASN A 581 22.48 26.36 -43.43
C ASN A 581 22.58 24.92 -43.99
N ARG A 582 23.49 24.11 -43.45
CA ARG A 582 23.32 22.67 -43.36
C ARG A 582 23.19 22.32 -41.89
N LEU A 583 22.03 22.67 -41.31
CA LEU A 583 21.47 21.84 -40.24
C LEU A 583 21.48 20.42 -40.81
N SER A 584 22.31 19.54 -40.25
CA SER A 584 22.40 18.18 -40.77
C SER A 584 20.99 17.59 -40.81
N LEU A 585 20.59 16.92 -41.91
CA LEU A 585 19.28 16.25 -42.01
C LEU A 585 19.03 15.34 -40.78
N ASN A 586 20.10 14.84 -40.16
CA ASN A 586 20.06 14.03 -38.94
C ASN A 586 19.49 14.78 -37.72
N CYS A 587 19.61 16.11 -37.64
CA CYS A 587 19.07 16.91 -36.53
C CYS A 587 17.56 17.15 -36.64
N LEU A 588 16.99 17.16 -37.86
CA LEU A 588 15.55 17.32 -38.09
C LEU A 588 14.79 16.00 -37.86
N ASN A 589 15.40 14.87 -38.18
CA ASN A 589 14.79 13.54 -38.04
C ASN A 589 14.73 13.02 -36.59
N ASN A 590 15.52 13.61 -35.66
CA ASN A 590 15.54 13.22 -34.25
C ASN A 590 14.68 14.11 -33.34
N ARG A 591 13.91 15.07 -33.88
CA ARG A 591 13.02 15.91 -33.06
C ARG A 591 11.80 15.12 -32.56
N PRO A 592 11.29 15.42 -31.36
CA PRO A 592 10.03 14.86 -30.90
C PRO A 592 8.86 15.38 -31.75
N MET A 593 7.83 14.57 -31.90
CA MET A 593 6.56 15.01 -32.48
C MET A 593 5.51 15.08 -31.38
N PHE A 594 4.59 16.02 -31.49
CA PHE A 594 3.58 16.27 -30.48
C PHE A 594 2.18 16.16 -31.06
N ILE A 595 1.31 15.50 -30.29
CA ILE A 595 -0.13 15.59 -30.46
C ILE A 595 -0.62 16.47 -29.31
N TYR A 596 -1.09 17.67 -29.62
CA TYR A 596 -1.38 18.73 -28.65
C TYR A 596 -2.82 19.19 -28.80
N LEU A 597 -3.55 19.31 -27.68
CA LEU A 597 -4.88 19.90 -27.69
C LEU A 597 -4.75 21.39 -27.36
N ASP A 598 -4.85 22.24 -28.38
CA ASP A 598 -4.64 23.68 -28.25
C ASP A 598 -5.75 24.33 -27.39
N PRO A 599 -5.41 24.98 -26.26
CA PRO A 599 -6.40 25.60 -25.38
C PRO A 599 -7.10 26.81 -26.00
N ASN A 600 -6.50 27.46 -26.99
CA ASN A 600 -7.05 28.67 -27.62
C ASN A 600 -8.04 28.33 -28.73
N THR A 601 -7.69 27.32 -29.54
CA THR A 601 -8.47 26.96 -30.73
C THR A 601 -9.32 25.71 -30.55
N SER A 602 -9.10 24.95 -29.46
CA SER A 602 -9.67 23.63 -29.22
C SER A 602 -9.34 22.59 -30.30
N ASN A 603 -8.35 22.87 -31.17
CA ASN A 603 -7.91 21.90 -32.18
C ASN A 603 -7.01 20.84 -31.56
N LEU A 604 -7.20 19.60 -32.01
CA LEU A 604 -6.18 18.57 -31.88
C LEU A 604 -5.17 18.79 -33.00
N ILE A 605 -3.92 19.07 -32.63
CA ILE A 605 -2.84 19.44 -33.55
C ILE A 605 -1.74 18.39 -33.48
N ILE A 606 -1.30 17.90 -34.64
CA ILE A 606 -0.12 17.07 -34.78
C ILE A 606 0.96 17.94 -35.42
N HIS A 607 2.09 18.10 -34.74
CA HIS A 607 3.17 18.95 -35.24
C HIS A 607 4.56 18.44 -34.84
N ASN A 608 5.55 18.89 -35.61
CA ASN A 608 6.97 18.70 -35.30
C ASN A 608 7.57 20.06 -34.93
N GLY A 609 8.10 20.16 -33.71
CA GLY A 609 8.61 21.42 -33.15
C GLY A 609 9.49 21.20 -31.92
N ASP A 610 10.19 22.25 -31.50
CA ASP A 610 11.06 22.22 -30.32
C ASP A 610 10.28 22.38 -29.01
N ARG A 611 8.99 22.71 -29.05
CA ARG A 611 8.11 22.80 -27.88
C ARG A 611 6.70 22.34 -28.23
N TYR A 612 6.04 21.64 -27.32
CA TYR A 612 4.68 21.12 -27.52
C TYR A 612 3.63 22.23 -27.70
N ASP A 613 3.79 23.35 -27.00
CA ASP A 613 2.88 24.50 -26.96
C ASP A 613 3.14 25.54 -28.05
N ASN A 614 4.17 25.32 -28.86
CA ASN A 614 4.53 26.20 -29.96
C ASN A 614 4.34 25.48 -31.31
N PRO A 615 3.08 25.33 -31.77
CA PRO A 615 2.80 24.71 -33.06
C PRO A 615 3.25 25.58 -34.25
N PHE A 616 3.84 26.77 -34.04
CA PHE A 616 4.45 27.58 -35.11
C PHE A 616 5.67 26.90 -35.79
N GLY A 617 6.02 25.68 -35.38
CA GLY A 617 6.83 24.75 -36.15
C GLY A 617 6.10 24.25 -37.41
N ARG A 618 6.35 22.99 -37.79
CA ARG A 618 5.71 22.35 -38.95
C ARG A 618 4.47 21.60 -38.48
N VAL A 619 3.30 22.24 -38.54
CA VAL A 619 2.00 21.56 -38.36
C VAL A 619 1.85 20.52 -39.46
N ILE A 620 1.63 19.28 -39.06
CA ILE A 620 1.43 18.13 -39.95
C ILE A 620 -0.05 17.98 -40.24
N TRP A 621 -0.86 18.05 -39.19
CA TRP A 621 -2.31 17.91 -39.26
C TRP A 621 -2.98 18.68 -38.12
N ALA A 622 -4.21 19.14 -38.35
CA ALA A 622 -5.08 19.67 -37.32
C ALA A 622 -6.52 19.21 -37.58
N SER A 623 -7.35 19.11 -36.54
CA SER A 623 -8.77 18.73 -36.66
C SER A 623 -9.66 19.70 -37.45
N GLU A 624 -9.10 20.80 -38.00
CA GLU A 624 -9.75 21.80 -38.85
C GLU A 624 -11.07 22.38 -38.30
N LEU A 625 -11.12 22.75 -37.01
CA LEU A 625 -12.24 23.55 -36.46
C LEU A 625 -12.29 24.98 -37.04
N PHE A 626 -11.24 25.40 -37.75
CA PHE A 626 -10.99 26.76 -38.20
C PHE A 626 -12.02 27.31 -39.21
N SER A 627 -12.76 26.45 -39.93
CA SER A 627 -13.64 26.87 -41.02
C SER A 627 -15.12 27.00 -40.65
N ASN A 628 -15.58 26.27 -39.62
CA ASN A 628 -17.02 26.11 -39.35
C ASN A 628 -17.55 26.90 -38.13
N PHE A 629 -16.69 27.45 -37.28
CA PHE A 629 -17.11 28.27 -36.15
C PHE A 629 -16.67 29.74 -36.33
N PRO A 630 -17.59 30.71 -36.30
CA PRO A 630 -17.27 32.14 -36.47
C PRO A 630 -16.46 32.73 -35.29
N ARG A 631 -16.28 31.96 -34.21
CA ARG A 631 -15.38 32.26 -33.10
C ARG A 631 -14.66 30.99 -32.67
N GLN A 632 -13.33 31.03 -32.58
CA GLN A 632 -12.54 30.04 -31.85
C GLN A 632 -13.16 29.90 -30.45
N VAL A 633 -13.39 28.67 -29.99
CA VAL A 633 -13.95 28.38 -28.67
C VAL A 633 -12.76 28.20 -27.71
N PRO A 634 -12.37 29.24 -26.95
CA PRO A 634 -11.25 29.14 -26.04
C PRO A 634 -11.70 28.34 -24.82
N SER A 635 -10.79 27.56 -24.23
CA SER A 635 -11.06 26.95 -22.93
C SER A 635 -11.29 28.04 -21.89
N LYS A 636 -12.47 28.08 -21.27
CA LYS A 636 -12.93 29.25 -20.50
C LYS A 636 -12.37 29.36 -19.09
N SER A 637 -11.66 28.35 -18.61
CA SER A 637 -10.91 28.35 -17.36
C SER A 637 -10.09 27.06 -17.28
N LEU A 638 -8.82 27.16 -16.88
CA LEU A 638 -8.03 25.97 -16.51
C LEU A 638 -8.41 25.45 -15.11
N ASP A 639 -9.18 26.22 -14.33
CA ASP A 639 -9.46 25.96 -12.91
C ASP A 639 -10.74 25.15 -12.68
N ASP A 640 -11.59 24.97 -13.70
CA ASP A 640 -12.81 24.16 -13.61
C ASP A 640 -12.77 22.99 -14.60
N ASP A 641 -12.48 21.78 -14.10
CA ASP A 641 -12.35 20.56 -14.91
C ASP A 641 -13.64 20.15 -15.63
N SER A 642 -14.79 20.66 -15.15
CA SER A 642 -16.08 20.48 -15.80
C SER A 642 -16.26 21.40 -17.02
N LYS A 643 -15.41 22.42 -17.18
CA LYS A 643 -15.51 23.43 -18.25
C LYS A 643 -14.38 23.40 -19.27
N ILE A 644 -13.31 22.65 -19.02
CA ILE A 644 -12.16 22.54 -19.92
C ILE A 644 -12.51 21.75 -21.19
N THR A 645 -11.97 22.19 -22.34
CA THR A 645 -12.01 21.41 -23.59
C THR A 645 -11.31 20.06 -23.38
N LYS A 646 -11.92 18.97 -23.86
CA LYS A 646 -11.36 17.61 -23.75
C LYS A 646 -11.45 16.88 -25.08
N CYS A 647 -10.40 16.17 -25.46
CA CYS A 647 -10.38 15.20 -26.54
C CYS A 647 -10.34 13.79 -25.93
N VAL A 648 -11.35 12.96 -26.18
CA VAL A 648 -11.54 11.67 -25.51
C VAL A 648 -11.75 10.58 -26.55
N PHE A 649 -11.01 9.47 -26.43
CA PHE A 649 -11.33 8.24 -27.14
C PHE A 649 -12.45 7.54 -26.39
N GLN A 650 -13.67 7.64 -26.88
CA GLN A 650 -14.87 7.23 -26.15
C GLN A 650 -14.91 5.71 -25.93
N GLY A 651 -15.23 5.28 -24.70
CA GLY A 651 -15.41 3.87 -24.37
C GLY A 651 -16.66 3.21 -24.99
N GLY A 652 -17.58 4.01 -25.54
CA GLY A 652 -18.80 3.53 -26.17
C GLY A 652 -18.58 3.14 -27.63
N ASP A 653 -18.75 4.10 -28.53
CA ASP A 653 -18.76 3.89 -29.98
C ASP A 653 -17.37 3.89 -30.64
N GLY A 654 -16.29 4.16 -29.89
CA GLY A 654 -14.94 4.20 -30.43
C GLY A 654 -14.60 5.49 -31.21
N ASN A 655 -15.38 6.56 -31.07
CA ASN A 655 -14.97 7.84 -31.66
C ASN A 655 -13.90 8.53 -30.80
N LEU A 656 -12.92 9.17 -31.44
CA LEU A 656 -12.09 10.19 -30.82
C LEU A 656 -12.82 11.52 -30.99
N VAL A 657 -13.30 12.08 -29.88
CA VAL A 657 -14.20 13.25 -29.89
C VAL A 657 -13.61 14.37 -29.08
N THR A 658 -13.62 15.56 -29.66
CA THR A 658 -13.31 16.80 -28.95
C THR A 658 -14.60 17.46 -28.50
N TYR A 659 -14.75 17.60 -27.19
CA TYR A 659 -15.82 18.32 -26.53
C TYR A 659 -15.35 19.70 -26.10
N ALA A 660 -16.15 20.71 -26.39
CA ALA A 660 -15.96 22.07 -25.89
C ALA A 660 -17.31 22.70 -25.52
N ASN A 661 -17.27 23.84 -24.82
CA ASN A 661 -18.46 24.63 -24.54
C ASN A 661 -18.56 25.81 -25.54
N PRO A 662 -19.40 25.72 -26.59
CA PRO A 662 -19.52 26.77 -27.59
C PRO A 662 -20.28 28.00 -27.08
N ASN A 663 -21.06 27.88 -25.99
CA ASN A 663 -21.85 28.99 -25.44
C ASN A 663 -21.23 29.51 -24.14
N PRO A 664 -20.59 30.70 -24.17
CA PRO A 664 -19.97 31.26 -22.98
C PRO A 664 -20.94 31.55 -21.82
N ASN A 665 -22.25 31.58 -22.06
CA ASN A 665 -23.26 31.92 -21.07
C ASN A 665 -24.11 30.72 -20.60
N ASN A 666 -23.86 29.51 -21.12
CA ASN A 666 -24.56 28.29 -20.72
C ASN A 666 -23.56 27.22 -20.29
N ASP A 667 -23.42 27.03 -18.98
CA ASP A 667 -22.44 26.11 -18.40
C ASP A 667 -22.86 24.62 -18.50
N LYS A 668 -24.06 24.31 -19.04
CA LYS A 668 -24.64 22.96 -18.99
C LYS A 668 -24.52 22.15 -20.29
N GLU A 669 -24.03 22.73 -21.38
CA GLU A 669 -23.97 22.04 -22.68
C GLU A 669 -22.52 21.89 -23.17
N ARG A 670 -21.92 20.72 -22.89
CA ARG A 670 -20.74 20.28 -23.67
C ARG A 670 -21.25 19.76 -25.01
N CYS A 671 -20.75 20.31 -26.10
CA CYS A 671 -21.06 19.83 -27.44
C CYS A 671 -19.82 19.15 -28.03
N ALA A 672 -20.04 18.05 -28.76
CA ALA A 672 -19.01 17.48 -29.62
C ALA A 672 -18.76 18.47 -30.77
N ILE A 673 -17.60 19.12 -30.77
CA ILE A 673 -17.23 20.10 -31.81
C ILE A 673 -16.45 19.46 -32.95
N TRP A 674 -15.84 18.30 -32.69
CA TRP A 674 -15.16 17.47 -33.68
C TRP A 674 -15.23 16.00 -33.27
N ALA A 675 -15.36 15.11 -34.25
CA ALA A 675 -15.28 13.67 -34.05
C ALA A 675 -14.49 13.03 -35.19
N SER A 676 -13.74 11.97 -34.88
CA SER A 676 -12.97 11.23 -35.87
C SER A 676 -13.86 10.50 -36.89
N GLY A 677 -15.13 10.20 -36.58
CA GLY A 677 -16.01 9.42 -37.46
C GLY A 677 -15.55 7.97 -37.62
N THR A 678 -15.05 7.38 -36.55
CA THR A 678 -14.47 6.04 -36.46
C THR A 678 -15.31 5.15 -35.54
N CYS A 679 -16.61 5.10 -35.80
CA CYS A 679 -17.50 4.17 -35.09
C CYS A 679 -16.93 2.74 -35.17
N GLU A 680 -17.05 1.98 -34.08
CA GLU A 680 -16.51 0.61 -33.92
C GLU A 680 -14.97 0.53 -33.80
N CYS A 681 -14.28 1.65 -33.62
CA CYS A 681 -12.85 1.62 -33.28
C CYS A 681 -12.65 1.05 -31.87
N GLU A 682 -11.83 0.02 -31.75
CA GLU A 682 -11.45 -0.56 -30.46
C GLU A 682 -10.10 -0.01 -29.98
N LYS A 683 -9.19 0.33 -30.91
CA LYS A 683 -7.83 0.79 -30.58
C LYS A 683 -7.35 1.93 -31.46
N ILE A 684 -6.64 2.89 -30.87
CA ILE A 684 -5.86 3.90 -31.58
C ILE A 684 -4.39 3.53 -31.47
N LYS A 685 -3.70 3.40 -32.59
CA LYS A 685 -2.24 3.17 -32.66
C LYS A 685 -1.56 4.38 -33.27
N ILE A 686 -0.61 4.97 -32.54
CA ILE A 686 0.19 6.12 -32.95
C ILE A 686 1.63 5.66 -33.14
N PHE A 687 2.27 6.03 -34.24
CA PHE A 687 3.67 5.68 -34.47
C PHE A 687 4.27 6.63 -35.50
N ARG A 688 5.59 6.64 -35.58
CA ARG A 688 6.32 7.43 -36.58
C ARG A 688 6.37 6.65 -37.88
N ILE A 689 6.19 7.35 -39.00
CA ILE A 689 6.41 6.80 -40.33
C ILE A 689 7.48 7.62 -41.03
N SER A 690 8.38 6.92 -41.73
CA SER A 690 9.29 7.54 -42.68
C SER A 690 8.52 7.84 -43.96
N ASP A 691 8.39 9.12 -44.31
CA ASP A 691 7.93 9.48 -45.65
C ASP A 691 9.11 9.32 -46.62
N GLU A 692 9.08 8.22 -47.38
CA GLU A 692 10.09 7.89 -48.39
C GLU A 692 10.29 9.00 -49.42
N ARG A 693 9.27 9.82 -49.68
CA ARG A 693 9.33 10.89 -50.69
C ARG A 693 10.02 12.14 -50.18
N SER A 694 9.85 12.47 -48.89
CA SER A 694 10.40 13.69 -48.30
C SER A 694 11.63 13.46 -47.42
N LEU A 695 12.03 12.20 -47.23
CA LEU A 695 13.07 11.81 -46.26
C LEU A 695 12.79 12.38 -44.85
N SER A 696 11.53 12.72 -44.55
CA SER A 696 11.12 13.32 -43.30
C SER A 696 10.26 12.35 -42.50
N MET A 697 10.40 12.38 -41.18
CA MET A 697 9.57 11.61 -40.26
C MET A 697 8.26 12.38 -40.00
N THR A 698 7.13 11.68 -40.10
CA THR A 698 5.81 12.17 -39.65
C THR A 698 5.21 11.21 -38.63
N VAL A 699 4.16 11.64 -37.90
CA VAL A 699 3.33 10.73 -37.10
C VAL A 699 2.26 10.15 -38.03
N GLU A 700 1.69 9.00 -37.68
CA GLU A 700 0.40 8.57 -38.20
C GLU A 700 -0.40 7.99 -37.03
N MET A 701 -1.67 8.40 -36.92
CA MET A 701 -2.65 7.83 -36.00
C MET A 701 -3.58 6.89 -36.78
N ARG A 702 -3.54 5.60 -36.45
CA ARG A 702 -4.39 4.55 -37.02
C ARG A 702 -5.49 4.17 -36.05
N PHE A 703 -6.72 4.14 -36.56
CA PHE A 703 -7.89 3.64 -35.86
C PHE A 703 -8.11 2.19 -36.29
N LEU A 704 -8.23 1.29 -35.32
CA LEU A 704 -8.28 -0.16 -35.53
C LEU A 704 -9.59 -0.74 -34.98
N ASN A 705 -10.22 -1.64 -35.72
CA ASN A 705 -11.38 -2.40 -35.24
C ASN A 705 -10.96 -3.56 -34.31
N GLY A 706 -11.93 -4.33 -33.81
CA GLY A 706 -11.67 -5.50 -32.94
C GLY A 706 -10.85 -6.64 -33.58
N ARG A 707 -10.66 -6.63 -34.91
CA ARG A 707 -9.79 -7.57 -35.64
C ARG A 707 -8.38 -7.01 -35.88
N GLY A 708 -8.12 -5.77 -35.46
CA GLY A 708 -6.85 -5.07 -35.72
C GLY A 708 -6.74 -4.47 -37.12
N GLU A 709 -7.81 -4.45 -37.90
CA GLU A 709 -7.82 -3.86 -39.25
C GLU A 709 -7.93 -2.33 -39.15
N VAL A 710 -7.20 -1.63 -40.02
CA VAL A 710 -7.20 -0.16 -40.04
C VAL A 710 -8.49 0.35 -40.69
N ILE A 711 -9.31 1.06 -39.92
CA ILE A 711 -10.55 1.69 -40.41
C ILE A 711 -10.35 3.15 -40.82
N LYS A 712 -9.41 3.86 -40.19
CA LYS A 712 -9.07 5.25 -40.54
C LYS A 712 -7.62 5.56 -40.20
N LYS A 713 -7.05 6.54 -40.92
CA LYS A 713 -5.73 7.09 -40.70
C LYS A 713 -5.82 8.61 -40.59
N ILE A 714 -5.05 9.19 -39.68
CA ILE A 714 -4.82 10.63 -39.56
C ILE A 714 -3.31 10.85 -39.61
N PRO A 715 -2.77 11.64 -40.56
CA PRO A 715 -1.36 12.03 -40.59
C PRO A 715 -0.93 12.84 -39.35
#